data_AF-A0A422MTL0-F1
#
_entry.id   AF-A0A422MTL0-F1
#
_cell.length_a   1.000
_cell.length_b   1.000
_cell.length_c   1.000
_cell.angle_alpha   90.00
_cell.angle_beta   90.00
_cell.angle_gamma   90.00
#
_symmetry.space_group_name_H-M   'P 1'
#
loop_
_entity.id
_entity.type
_entity.pdbx_description
1 polymer ?
#
loop_
_entity_poly.entity_id
_entity_poly.type
_entity_poly.pdbx_seq_one_letter_code
_entity_poly.pdbx_strand_id
1 'polypeptide(L)'
;FLIYQTSELTFAVATPKRWVNIFDETAITSWMSKNAEGAAQGFHALFLFGVNEGIVATAAARYSGTGENRTLLLLSKISTDGDENWNDHTGSRVSTNEAGTSISDANAAKRFPLRVLAHVEGHTVKDGTETPKEFGFVTEIESSEGLNQGLQILPLARNFSIAYTVAGESLNGYLAFATTAIVTENDKRFVVPFQAIKANGRIVSTVIHSENHKVALTLHNGASAEGCRDPAIAPWEGGKLLMVTPCDDGYRRVYEFTEDGRTWTEALGTLSRVWGNSLSRTGSGVRGDVVTASIEEKQVMLFTHPMQHRTGVNGVTDLLHLWLTDTKKHIFDIGPISEVDKAAGVSSLLYTNGKLFSLYESGASAARSLVFTSLTEELARIKQVMKIWEEVDKRVSQLCSSSGGNAASSNESCHTNTLTAGLVGYLAGNLSGSQWKDEYLGVNATIAKGEKTSANGVRFKGAAAGAHWPVGKQGPNQLYHFANYNFTLLATVTIHTIPKSHHGVPLMGMKLNGHTSTGLVELLYDNNQSWKVVYKNTATKTQERSWEPDTTQYQLALMLRNGKAALYVDGQPLLTENNGVQRDTMGEISHLYIGGLGSGTEVGENANDRDVTVSNVLLYNRPLSSFELMGPLSKQNTVQFVLTDSAVHSDDKKVMEHKNTKKNAFEKIHTADGSVYDHLSSVLLQLLFGLWIFAVL
;
A
#
# COMPACT_ATOMS: atom_id res chain seq x y z
N PHE A 1 -21.55 3.83 -4.88
CA PHE A 1 -20.71 3.26 -3.82
C PHE A 1 -19.29 3.81 -3.98
N LEU A 2 -19.03 5.01 -3.45
CA LEU A 2 -17.67 5.47 -3.19
C LEU A 2 -17.21 4.70 -1.94
N ILE A 3 -16.13 3.94 -2.05
CA ILE A 3 -15.52 3.25 -0.93
C ILE A 3 -14.28 4.07 -0.55
N TYR A 4 -14.47 5.14 0.22
CA TYR A 4 -13.41 5.68 1.07
C TYR A 4 -13.34 4.75 2.29
N GLN A 5 -12.41 3.80 2.28
CA GLN A 5 -12.33 2.75 3.30
C GLN A 5 -11.25 2.97 4.36
N THR A 6 -10.45 4.01 4.24
CA THR A 6 -9.59 4.47 5.33
C THR A 6 -10.42 5.25 6.33
N SER A 7 -10.05 5.19 7.61
CA SER A 7 -10.71 5.97 8.66
C SER A 7 -10.81 7.45 8.24
N GLU A 8 -12.02 7.98 8.09
CA GLU A 8 -12.26 9.42 8.12
C GLU A 8 -11.86 9.92 9.51
N LEU A 9 -10.57 10.20 9.69
CA LEU A 9 -10.22 11.35 10.48
C LEU A 9 -10.49 12.56 9.61
N THR A 10 -11.00 13.61 10.25
CA THR A 10 -11.17 14.97 9.74
C THR A 10 -9.82 15.63 9.42
N PHE A 11 -8.84 14.87 8.92
CA PHE A 11 -7.67 15.44 8.29
C PHE A 11 -8.07 15.83 6.87
N ALA A 12 -7.95 17.12 6.56
CA ALA A 12 -8.03 17.58 5.19
C ALA A 12 -7.08 16.73 4.34
N VAL A 13 -7.54 16.27 3.18
CA VAL A 13 -6.68 15.58 2.22
C VAL A 13 -5.51 16.50 1.93
N ALA A 14 -4.30 16.09 2.33
CA ALA A 14 -3.09 16.82 1.98
C ALA A 14 -3.04 16.87 0.45
N THR A 15 -2.90 18.07 -0.08
CA THR A 15 -2.78 18.31 -1.51
C THR A 15 -1.49 19.07 -1.74
N PRO A 16 -0.70 18.68 -2.74
CA PRO A 16 0.53 19.40 -3.01
C PRO A 16 0.23 20.85 -3.33
N LYS A 17 1.03 21.76 -2.77
CA LYS A 17 0.85 23.22 -2.97
C LYS A 17 1.09 23.65 -4.41
N ARG A 18 1.91 22.89 -5.15
CA ARG A 18 2.37 23.27 -6.48
C ARG A 18 2.71 22.04 -7.33
N TRP A 19 2.34 22.11 -8.59
CA TRP A 19 2.77 21.22 -9.66
C TRP A 19 3.59 22.04 -10.65
N VAL A 20 4.82 21.59 -10.92
CA VAL A 20 5.74 22.25 -11.85
C VAL A 20 5.90 21.35 -13.07
N ASN A 21 5.49 21.81 -14.25
CA ASN A 21 5.82 21.12 -15.50
C ASN A 21 7.32 21.25 -15.74
N ILE A 22 8.07 20.15 -15.50
CA ILE A 22 9.51 20.09 -15.76
C ILE A 22 9.75 19.95 -17.25
N PHE A 23 9.01 19.05 -17.89
CA PHE A 23 9.08 18.86 -19.32
C PHE A 23 7.68 18.85 -19.93
N ASP A 24 7.51 19.62 -21.00
CA ASP A 24 6.29 19.65 -21.81
C ASP A 24 6.60 19.31 -23.27
N GLU A 25 5.57 19.04 -24.08
CA GLU A 25 5.73 18.70 -25.50
C GLU A 25 6.43 19.79 -26.32
N THR A 26 6.29 21.06 -25.92
CA THR A 26 6.87 22.19 -26.64
C THR A 26 8.38 22.25 -26.41
N ALA A 27 8.83 21.99 -25.18
CA ALA A 27 10.23 21.86 -24.81
C ALA A 27 10.89 20.71 -25.57
N ILE A 28 10.20 19.56 -25.68
CA ILE A 28 10.68 18.44 -26.50
C ILE A 28 10.76 18.86 -27.96
N THR A 29 9.68 19.39 -28.54
CA THR A 29 9.63 19.76 -29.96
C THR A 29 10.69 20.79 -30.32
N SER A 30 10.88 21.81 -29.47
CA SER A 30 11.92 22.83 -29.62
C SER A 30 13.32 22.21 -29.56
N TRP A 31 13.59 21.35 -28.58
CA TRP A 31 14.89 20.68 -28.45
C TRP A 31 15.14 19.68 -29.60
N MET A 32 14.11 18.94 -30.00
CA MET A 32 14.14 17.98 -31.11
C MET A 32 14.41 18.65 -32.44
N SER A 33 13.73 19.75 -32.75
CA SER A 33 13.95 20.51 -33.99
C SER A 33 15.41 20.94 -34.18
N LYS A 34 16.17 21.04 -33.08
CA LYS A 34 17.58 21.40 -33.07
C LYS A 34 18.54 20.21 -33.12
N ASN A 35 18.10 18.99 -32.76
CA ASN A 35 19.01 17.87 -32.47
C ASN A 35 18.64 16.51 -33.10
N ALA A 36 17.44 16.33 -33.69
CA ALA A 36 17.00 15.07 -34.28
C ALA A 36 16.10 15.27 -35.51
N GLU A 37 16.23 14.40 -36.53
CA GLU A 37 15.41 14.43 -37.74
C GLU A 37 14.13 13.58 -37.57
N GLY A 38 13.15 14.00 -36.77
CA GLY A 38 11.75 13.50 -36.81
C GLY A 38 10.92 13.71 -35.53
N ALA A 39 9.73 13.07 -35.46
CA ALA A 39 8.73 13.28 -34.40
C ALA A 39 8.96 12.44 -33.12
N ALA A 40 8.84 13.05 -31.93
CA ALA A 40 8.84 12.34 -30.64
C ALA A 40 7.62 11.44 -30.49
N GLN A 41 7.83 10.30 -29.81
CA GLN A 41 6.75 9.40 -29.39
C GLN A 41 6.41 9.50 -27.88
N GLY A 42 6.97 10.49 -27.18
CA GLY A 42 6.72 10.76 -25.74
C GLY A 42 7.90 10.42 -24.81
N PHE A 43 7.76 10.79 -23.53
CA PHE A 43 8.70 10.45 -22.46
C PHE A 43 8.53 9.00 -22.00
N HIS A 44 9.65 8.37 -21.63
CA HIS A 44 9.74 7.09 -20.96
C HIS A 44 10.84 7.19 -19.89
N ALA A 45 10.81 6.29 -18.91
CA ALA A 45 11.89 6.15 -17.92
C ALA A 45 12.26 7.44 -17.19
N LEU A 46 11.25 8.10 -16.64
CA LEU A 46 11.46 9.22 -15.74
C LEU A 46 12.02 8.75 -14.40
N PHE A 47 12.88 9.57 -13.79
CA PHE A 47 13.35 9.35 -12.43
C PHE A 47 13.89 10.64 -11.82
N LEU A 48 13.91 10.66 -10.49
CA LEU A 48 14.36 11.77 -9.66
C LEU A 48 15.51 11.29 -8.77
N PHE A 49 16.58 12.08 -8.66
CA PHE A 49 17.69 11.76 -7.75
C PHE A 49 18.29 13.02 -7.13
N GLY A 50 18.83 12.88 -5.92
CA GLY A 50 19.52 13.94 -5.19
C GLY A 50 21.01 13.98 -5.51
N VAL A 51 21.57 15.19 -5.58
CA VAL A 51 23.00 15.44 -5.75
C VAL A 51 23.40 16.56 -4.79
N ASN A 52 24.15 16.25 -3.73
CA ASN A 52 24.43 17.19 -2.65
C ASN A 52 23.13 17.83 -2.11
N GLU A 53 22.99 19.16 -2.20
CA GLU A 53 21.79 19.90 -1.80
C GLU A 53 20.74 20.04 -2.92
N GLY A 54 21.07 19.67 -4.15
CA GLY A 54 20.19 19.81 -5.32
C GLY A 54 19.49 18.52 -5.75
N ILE A 55 18.62 18.67 -6.75
CA ILE A 55 17.78 17.61 -7.30
C ILE A 55 17.91 17.60 -8.82
N VAL A 56 17.94 16.41 -9.40
CA VAL A 56 17.96 16.21 -10.85
C VAL A 56 16.74 15.40 -11.26
N ALA A 57 15.95 15.95 -12.18
CA ALA A 57 14.86 15.28 -12.85
C ALA A 57 15.31 14.87 -14.25
N THR A 58 15.15 13.59 -14.59
CA THR A 58 15.57 13.08 -15.90
C THR A 58 14.49 12.21 -16.52
N ALA A 59 14.42 12.20 -17.85
CA ALA A 59 13.59 11.30 -18.62
C ALA A 59 14.23 10.95 -19.96
N ALA A 60 13.88 9.79 -20.51
CA ALA A 60 14.25 9.40 -21.87
C ALA A 60 13.14 9.76 -22.85
N ALA A 61 13.47 10.44 -23.95
CA ALA A 61 12.58 10.61 -25.09
C ALA A 61 12.91 9.55 -26.15
N ARG A 62 11.87 8.84 -26.62
CA ARG A 62 12.00 7.80 -27.65
C ARG A 62 11.69 8.34 -29.04
N TYR A 63 12.53 7.96 -30.01
CA TYR A 63 12.42 8.39 -31.41
C TYR A 63 12.33 7.22 -32.40
N SER A 64 11.50 7.37 -33.44
CA SER A 64 11.43 6.49 -34.62
C SER A 64 12.09 7.17 -35.82
N GLY A 65 13.34 6.80 -36.12
CA GLY A 65 14.03 7.25 -37.33
C GLY A 65 13.44 6.70 -38.63
N THR A 66 13.90 7.23 -39.76
CA THR A 66 13.76 6.60 -41.07
C THR A 66 14.69 5.39 -41.16
N GLY A 67 14.23 4.23 -40.67
CA GLY A 67 14.96 2.95 -40.65
C GLY A 67 14.74 2.15 -39.36
N GLU A 68 15.38 0.98 -39.21
CA GLU A 68 15.23 0.12 -38.01
C GLU A 68 15.96 0.66 -36.75
N ASN A 69 16.70 1.76 -36.86
CA ASN A 69 17.45 2.36 -35.75
C ASN A 69 16.53 3.12 -34.76
N ARG A 70 16.59 2.75 -33.48
CA ARG A 70 15.94 3.48 -32.38
C ARG A 70 16.96 4.41 -31.74
N THR A 71 16.63 5.70 -31.64
CA THR A 71 17.45 6.66 -30.91
C THR A 71 16.73 7.07 -29.64
N LEU A 72 17.46 7.09 -28.53
CA LEU A 72 16.98 7.54 -27.23
C LEU A 72 17.75 8.80 -26.83
N LEU A 73 17.03 9.75 -26.25
CA LEU A 73 17.58 11.04 -25.82
C LEU A 73 17.28 11.19 -24.33
N LEU A 74 18.33 11.25 -23.50
CA LEU A 74 18.18 11.52 -22.08
C LEU A 74 18.14 13.03 -21.88
N LEU A 75 17.06 13.53 -21.29
CA LEU A 75 16.85 14.94 -20.99
C LEU A 75 16.87 15.13 -19.47
N SER A 76 17.63 16.12 -18.99
CA SER A 76 17.76 16.38 -17.55
C SER A 76 17.51 17.85 -17.23
N LYS A 77 16.85 18.11 -16.10
CA LYS A 77 16.80 19.42 -15.47
C LYS A 77 17.31 19.34 -14.06
N ILE A 78 17.96 20.41 -13.62
CA ILE A 78 18.63 20.48 -12.33
C ILE A 78 18.05 21.64 -11.52
N SER A 79 17.70 21.37 -10.27
CA SER A 79 17.44 22.39 -9.27
C SER A 79 18.56 22.38 -8.23
N THR A 80 19.22 23.53 -8.03
CA THR A 80 20.29 23.71 -7.04
C THR A 80 19.80 24.29 -5.72
N ASP A 81 18.55 24.78 -5.70
CA ASP A 81 17.89 25.36 -4.53
C ASP A 81 16.88 24.39 -3.88
N GLY A 82 16.81 23.16 -4.38
CA GLY A 82 16.14 22.05 -3.74
C GLY A 82 14.67 21.85 -4.12
N ASP A 83 14.06 22.72 -4.93
CA ASP A 83 12.76 22.50 -5.61
C ASP A 83 12.20 23.71 -6.39
N GLU A 84 12.82 24.90 -6.29
CA GLU A 84 12.19 26.15 -6.75
C GLU A 84 12.53 26.51 -8.20
N ASN A 85 13.82 26.53 -8.54
CA ASN A 85 14.30 26.91 -9.87
C ASN A 85 14.93 25.73 -10.58
N TRP A 86 14.54 25.55 -11.85
CA TRP A 86 14.99 24.45 -12.69
C TRP A 86 15.77 24.99 -13.88
N ASN A 87 17.04 24.61 -13.97
CA ASN A 87 17.92 24.92 -15.08
C ASN A 87 17.93 23.73 -16.05
N ASP A 88 17.87 24.04 -17.35
CA ASP A 88 18.06 23.03 -18.39
C ASP A 88 19.51 22.53 -18.34
N HIS A 89 19.69 21.21 -18.22
CA HIS A 89 20.98 20.58 -18.40
C HIS A 89 20.95 19.74 -19.68
N THR A 90 22.00 19.87 -20.49
CA THR A 90 22.02 19.40 -21.88
C THR A 90 21.80 17.90 -21.97
N GLY A 91 20.84 17.49 -22.81
CA GLY A 91 20.54 16.08 -23.02
C GLY A 91 21.65 15.34 -23.76
N SER A 92 21.88 14.07 -23.41
CA SER A 92 22.82 13.22 -24.14
C SER A 92 22.09 12.34 -25.14
N ARG A 93 22.60 12.30 -26.37
CA ARG A 93 22.11 11.42 -27.44
C ARG A 93 22.72 10.04 -27.28
N VAL A 94 21.86 9.03 -27.23
CA VAL A 94 22.25 7.62 -27.30
C VAL A 94 21.58 7.04 -28.54
N SER A 95 22.35 6.85 -29.62
CA SER A 95 21.86 6.20 -30.84
C SER A 95 22.33 4.75 -30.88
N THR A 96 21.42 3.83 -31.20
CA THR A 96 21.71 2.40 -31.40
C THR A 96 21.50 2.04 -32.88
N ASN A 97 22.32 1.13 -33.42
CA ASN A 97 22.13 0.51 -34.73
C ASN A 97 21.94 -1.01 -34.59
N GLU A 98 21.45 -1.70 -35.64
CA GLU A 98 21.26 -3.17 -35.68
C GLU A 98 22.52 -3.98 -35.30
N ALA A 99 23.72 -3.38 -35.42
CA ALA A 99 25.00 -3.99 -35.06
C ALA A 99 25.42 -3.75 -33.60
N GLY A 100 24.63 -3.02 -32.80
CA GLY A 100 24.91 -2.70 -31.39
C GLY A 100 26.07 -1.73 -31.15
N THR A 101 26.52 -1.02 -32.18
CA THR A 101 27.51 0.04 -32.02
C THR A 101 26.82 1.35 -31.68
N SER A 102 27.04 1.86 -30.46
CA SER A 102 26.64 3.22 -30.10
C SER A 102 27.67 4.24 -30.62
N ILE A 103 27.18 5.34 -31.18
CA ILE A 103 27.97 6.53 -31.48
C ILE A 103 27.69 7.51 -30.34
N SER A 104 28.67 7.72 -29.46
CA SER A 104 28.61 8.75 -28.42
C SER A 104 29.69 9.80 -28.67
N ASP A 105 29.32 11.07 -28.77
CA ASP A 105 30.26 12.20 -28.94
C ASP A 105 30.86 12.71 -27.61
N ALA A 106 30.94 11.86 -26.58
CA ALA A 106 31.43 12.27 -25.26
C ALA A 106 32.97 12.18 -25.17
N ASN A 107 33.62 13.33 -25.03
CA ASN A 107 35.06 13.44 -24.78
C ASN A 107 35.44 12.80 -23.43
N ALA A 108 36.46 11.95 -23.45
CA ALA A 108 37.01 11.30 -22.27
C ALA A 108 37.77 12.31 -21.38
N ALA A 109 37.13 12.78 -20.31
CA ALA A 109 37.80 13.54 -19.24
C ALA A 109 37.29 13.08 -17.85
N LYS A 110 38.16 13.29 -16.84
CA LYS A 110 38.15 12.90 -15.41
C LYS A 110 36.81 12.42 -14.81
N ARG A 111 36.91 11.36 -13.99
CA ARG A 111 35.80 10.64 -13.32
C ARG A 111 35.54 11.14 -11.88
N PHE A 112 34.29 11.14 -11.43
CA PHE A 112 33.82 11.86 -10.22
C PHE A 112 33.03 10.98 -9.20
N PRO A 113 32.74 11.46 -7.96
CA PRO A 113 32.32 10.58 -6.85
C PRO A 113 30.82 10.23 -6.76
N LEU A 114 29.91 10.89 -7.49
CA LEU A 114 28.50 10.48 -7.56
C LEU A 114 28.24 9.71 -8.87
N ARG A 115 27.64 8.52 -8.75
CA ARG A 115 27.58 7.50 -9.81
C ARG A 115 26.23 6.82 -9.87
N VAL A 116 25.22 7.36 -10.57
CA VAL A 116 24.04 6.55 -10.95
C VAL A 116 23.34 7.12 -12.18
N LEU A 117 23.38 6.35 -13.27
CA LEU A 117 22.15 5.90 -13.94
C LEU A 117 22.37 4.52 -14.56
N ALA A 118 21.32 3.76 -14.84
CA ALA A 118 21.40 2.57 -15.68
C ALA A 118 20.15 2.48 -16.57
N HIS A 119 20.20 3.14 -17.72
CA HIS A 119 19.24 2.88 -18.79
C HIS A 119 19.59 1.53 -19.46
N VAL A 120 18.68 0.55 -19.48
CA VAL A 120 18.93 -0.77 -20.10
C VAL A 120 17.97 -1.07 -21.26
N GLU A 121 18.42 -0.82 -22.49
CA GLU A 121 17.70 -1.20 -23.71
C GLU A 121 18.32 -2.46 -24.31
N GLY A 122 17.51 -3.50 -24.53
CA GLY A 122 17.93 -4.70 -25.24
C GLY A 122 16.84 -5.31 -26.12
N HIS A 123 17.27 -5.96 -27.20
CA HIS A 123 16.40 -6.62 -28.17
C HIS A 123 16.96 -7.99 -28.56
N THR A 124 16.05 -8.93 -28.81
CA THR A 124 16.33 -10.16 -29.54
C THR A 124 15.24 -10.37 -30.58
N VAL A 125 15.64 -10.36 -31.85
CA VAL A 125 14.78 -10.78 -32.97
C VAL A 125 14.95 -12.29 -33.12
N LYS A 126 13.90 -13.06 -32.82
CA LYS A 126 13.81 -14.44 -33.31
C LYS A 126 13.09 -14.40 -34.65
N ASP A 127 13.85 -14.23 -35.72
CA ASP A 127 13.48 -14.89 -36.97
C ASP A 127 14.17 -16.25 -36.92
N GLY A 128 13.42 -17.33 -37.11
CA GLY A 128 13.73 -18.71 -36.67
C GLY A 128 14.98 -19.40 -37.23
N THR A 129 15.98 -18.64 -37.71
CA THR A 129 17.23 -19.14 -38.30
C THR A 129 18.51 -18.47 -37.76
N GLU A 130 18.44 -17.41 -36.95
CA GLU A 130 19.63 -16.76 -36.38
C GLU A 130 19.75 -16.92 -34.85
N THR A 131 21.00 -17.01 -34.37
CA THR A 131 21.34 -16.93 -32.95
C THR A 131 20.89 -15.59 -32.35
N PRO A 132 20.32 -15.54 -31.13
CA PRO A 132 19.91 -14.30 -30.50
C PRO A 132 21.10 -13.33 -30.40
N LYS A 133 21.02 -12.17 -31.06
CA LYS A 133 22.07 -11.15 -30.96
C LYS A 133 21.98 -10.47 -29.59
N GLU A 134 23.06 -10.53 -28.82
CA GLU A 134 23.17 -9.91 -27.48
C GLU A 134 23.27 -8.39 -27.62
N PHE A 135 22.23 -7.64 -27.27
CA PHE A 135 22.38 -6.19 -27.12
C PHE A 135 21.65 -5.70 -25.87
N GLY A 136 22.40 -4.99 -25.03
CA GLY A 136 22.00 -4.33 -23.80
C GLY A 136 22.95 -3.15 -23.61
N PHE A 137 22.47 -1.93 -23.38
CA PHE A 137 23.33 -0.80 -22.98
C PHE A 137 23.09 -0.49 -21.51
N VAL A 138 24.10 -0.01 -20.79
CA VAL A 138 23.90 0.61 -19.47
C VAL A 138 24.53 1.98 -19.52
N THR A 139 23.72 3.02 -19.32
CA THR A 139 24.19 4.41 -19.31
C THR A 139 24.31 4.91 -17.88
N GLU A 140 25.52 5.23 -17.43
CA GLU A 140 25.81 5.85 -16.13
C GLU A 140 25.84 7.38 -16.26
N ILE A 141 25.24 8.07 -15.29
CA ILE A 141 25.38 9.52 -15.14
C ILE A 141 26.27 9.77 -13.93
N GLU A 142 27.39 10.47 -14.18
CA GLU A 142 28.30 10.97 -13.15
C GLU A 142 28.03 12.48 -12.92
N SER A 143 27.97 12.91 -11.66
CA SER A 143 27.95 14.35 -11.34
C SER A 143 29.36 14.85 -11.05
N SER A 144 29.71 16.02 -11.58
CA SER A 144 30.94 16.74 -11.25
C SER A 144 30.95 17.23 -9.77
N GLU A 145 32.10 17.70 -9.27
CA GLU A 145 32.29 18.16 -7.87
C GLU A 145 31.34 19.31 -7.44
N GLY A 146 30.56 19.89 -8.36
CA GLY A 146 29.40 20.73 -8.05
C GLY A 146 28.38 20.74 -9.19
N LEU A 147 27.08 20.80 -8.87
CA LEU A 147 25.98 20.83 -9.84
C LEU A 147 26.14 21.91 -10.94
N ASN A 148 26.84 23.00 -10.62
CA ASN A 148 27.14 24.11 -11.54
C ASN A 148 28.17 23.76 -12.63
N GLN A 149 28.91 22.65 -12.50
CA GLN A 149 29.87 22.16 -13.50
C GLN A 149 29.24 21.13 -14.46
N GLY A 150 27.96 20.80 -14.28
CA GLY A 150 27.18 19.94 -15.18
C GLY A 150 27.24 18.44 -14.87
N LEU A 151 26.26 17.70 -15.41
CA LEU A 151 26.22 16.23 -15.43
C LEU A 151 27.01 15.70 -16.65
N GLN A 152 27.82 14.68 -16.42
CA GLN A 152 28.49 13.93 -17.48
C GLN A 152 27.82 12.57 -17.62
N ILE A 153 27.41 12.21 -18.84
CA ILE A 153 26.81 10.91 -19.14
C ILE A 153 27.88 10.04 -19.78
N LEU A 154 28.21 8.91 -19.13
CA LEU A 154 29.20 7.95 -19.59
C LEU A 154 28.51 6.62 -19.90
N PRO A 155 28.71 6.04 -21.10
CA PRO A 155 28.27 4.66 -21.33
C PRO A 155 29.11 3.73 -20.45
N LEU A 156 28.45 2.98 -19.55
CA LEU A 156 29.11 2.09 -18.60
C LEU A 156 29.67 0.84 -19.29
N ALA A 157 28.97 0.31 -20.30
CA ALA A 157 29.37 -0.91 -21.03
C ALA A 157 28.84 -0.92 -22.47
N ARG A 158 29.71 -1.29 -23.43
CA ARG A 158 29.42 -1.31 -24.87
C ARG A 158 29.04 -2.69 -25.44
N ASN A 159 29.21 -3.76 -24.66
CA ASN A 159 28.85 -5.14 -25.00
C ASN A 159 28.98 -5.98 -23.73
N PHE A 160 27.87 -6.51 -23.21
CA PHE A 160 27.91 -7.47 -22.11
C PHE A 160 27.02 -8.66 -22.42
N SER A 161 27.58 -9.85 -22.23
CA SER A 161 26.85 -11.12 -22.29
C SER A 161 26.13 -11.31 -20.95
N ILE A 162 24.84 -10.95 -20.91
CA ILE A 162 23.99 -11.31 -19.77
C ILE A 162 23.79 -12.83 -19.84
N ALA A 163 23.98 -13.51 -18.70
CA ALA A 163 23.66 -14.93 -18.61
C ALA A 163 22.26 -15.22 -19.17
N TYR A 164 22.17 -16.20 -20.07
CA TYR A 164 20.92 -16.57 -20.74
C TYR A 164 19.93 -17.33 -19.85
N THR A 165 20.11 -17.35 -18.53
CA THR A 165 19.24 -18.11 -17.62
C THR A 165 18.76 -17.26 -16.44
N VAL A 166 17.45 -17.23 -16.20
CA VAL A 166 16.83 -16.66 -15.00
C VAL A 166 15.97 -17.72 -14.33
N ALA A 167 16.02 -17.86 -13.01
CA ALA A 167 15.26 -18.87 -12.26
C ALA A 167 15.39 -20.30 -12.84
N GLY A 168 16.56 -20.64 -13.38
CA GLY A 168 16.84 -21.95 -14.00
C GLY A 168 16.30 -22.15 -15.42
N GLU A 169 15.72 -21.12 -16.04
CA GLU A 169 15.14 -21.18 -17.38
C GLU A 169 15.89 -20.31 -18.38
N SER A 170 16.01 -20.77 -19.63
CA SER A 170 16.61 -19.99 -20.71
C SER A 170 15.77 -18.78 -21.11
N LEU A 171 16.44 -17.68 -21.43
CA LEU A 171 15.84 -16.43 -21.88
C LEU A 171 15.74 -16.38 -23.41
N ASN A 172 14.62 -15.84 -23.90
CA ASN A 172 14.46 -15.43 -25.30
C ASN A 172 14.91 -14.00 -25.54
N GLY A 173 14.98 -13.16 -24.50
CA GLY A 173 15.27 -11.73 -24.64
C GLY A 173 15.07 -10.94 -23.37
N TYR A 174 15.12 -9.62 -23.52
CA TYR A 174 14.90 -8.64 -22.46
C TYR A 174 14.02 -7.51 -23.00
N LEU A 175 13.33 -6.80 -22.12
CA LEU A 175 12.58 -5.60 -22.49
C LEU A 175 13.43 -4.36 -22.24
N ALA A 176 13.29 -3.37 -23.12
CA ALA A 176 13.83 -2.04 -22.89
C ALA A 176 13.18 -1.45 -21.64
N PHE A 177 14.01 -1.17 -20.63
CA PHE A 177 13.57 -0.65 -19.34
C PHE A 177 14.59 0.35 -18.83
N ALA A 178 14.11 1.44 -18.25
CA ALA A 178 15.01 2.38 -17.63
C ALA A 178 14.49 2.94 -16.32
N THR A 179 15.45 3.04 -15.41
CA THR A 179 15.25 3.13 -13.98
C THR A 179 16.53 3.63 -13.35
N THR A 180 16.41 4.06 -12.09
CA THR A 180 17.56 4.26 -11.21
C THR A 180 18.07 2.92 -10.70
N ALA A 181 19.39 2.85 -10.55
CA ALA A 181 20.04 1.79 -9.79
C ALA A 181 20.03 2.15 -8.30
N ILE A 182 20.01 1.14 -7.44
CA ILE A 182 20.35 1.31 -6.02
C ILE A 182 21.83 1.04 -5.84
N VAL A 183 22.52 1.91 -5.11
CA VAL A 183 23.86 1.64 -4.59
C VAL A 183 23.70 1.07 -3.18
N THR A 184 24.25 -0.12 -2.92
CA THR A 184 24.17 -0.74 -1.59
C THR A 184 25.29 -0.23 -0.68
N GLU A 185 25.11 -0.36 0.64
CA GLU A 185 25.95 0.24 1.71
C GLU A 185 27.47 0.00 1.61
N ASN A 186 27.92 -0.91 0.73
CA ASN A 186 29.34 -1.19 0.52
C ASN A 186 29.99 -0.36 -0.60
N ASP A 187 29.30 0.64 -1.18
CA ASP A 187 29.77 1.58 -2.21
C ASP A 187 30.44 0.93 -3.45
N LYS A 188 30.24 -0.37 -3.65
CA LYS A 188 30.96 -1.19 -4.65
C LYS A 188 30.05 -1.97 -5.58
N ARG A 189 28.75 -2.03 -5.28
CA ARG A 189 27.77 -2.80 -6.03
C ARG A 189 26.51 -1.98 -6.27
N PHE A 190 26.03 -2.05 -7.50
CA PHE A 190 24.76 -1.45 -7.89
C PHE A 190 23.78 -2.55 -8.30
N VAL A 191 22.51 -2.33 -7.98
CA VAL A 191 21.40 -3.23 -8.33
C VAL A 191 20.40 -2.45 -9.17
N VAL A 192 20.05 -2.98 -10.34
CA VAL A 192 19.15 -2.32 -11.29
C VAL A 192 17.92 -3.22 -11.49
N PRO A 193 16.70 -2.72 -11.34
CA PRO A 193 15.52 -3.47 -11.75
C PRO A 193 15.58 -3.79 -13.26
N PHE A 194 15.15 -4.99 -13.60
CA PHE A 194 15.32 -5.56 -14.93
C PHE A 194 14.13 -6.43 -15.32
N GLN A 195 13.92 -6.64 -16.61
CA GLN A 195 12.81 -7.43 -17.13
C GLN A 195 13.29 -8.36 -18.24
N ALA A 196 12.97 -9.64 -18.09
CA ALA A 196 13.40 -10.69 -19.00
C ALA A 196 12.22 -11.38 -19.67
N ILE A 197 12.42 -11.81 -20.91
CA ILE A 197 11.46 -12.60 -21.68
C ILE A 197 11.96 -14.05 -21.64
N LYS A 198 11.18 -14.94 -21.03
CA LYS A 198 11.47 -16.37 -20.98
C LYS A 198 11.34 -17.05 -22.33
N ALA A 199 11.84 -18.30 -22.44
CA ALA A 199 11.70 -19.13 -23.63
C ALA A 199 10.26 -19.30 -24.15
N ASN A 200 9.26 -19.23 -23.25
CA ASN A 200 7.84 -19.30 -23.57
C ASN A 200 7.22 -17.94 -24.01
N GLY A 201 8.02 -16.88 -24.11
CA GLY A 201 7.58 -15.54 -24.49
C GLY A 201 6.97 -14.72 -23.34
N ARG A 202 6.87 -15.27 -22.13
CA ARG A 202 6.32 -14.56 -20.97
C ARG A 202 7.39 -13.69 -20.31
N ILE A 203 6.93 -12.55 -19.78
CA ILE A 203 7.79 -11.56 -19.12
C ILE A 203 7.89 -11.88 -17.63
N VAL A 204 9.08 -11.69 -17.08
CA VAL A 204 9.34 -11.68 -15.63
C VAL A 204 10.18 -10.47 -15.24
N SER A 205 9.92 -9.95 -14.05
CA SER A 205 10.73 -8.93 -13.38
C SER A 205 11.85 -9.59 -12.57
N THR A 206 13.05 -9.06 -12.67
CA THR A 206 14.24 -9.50 -11.94
C THR A 206 15.17 -8.30 -11.70
N VAL A 207 16.41 -8.51 -11.28
CA VAL A 207 17.42 -7.47 -11.18
C VAL A 207 18.72 -7.91 -11.84
N ILE A 208 19.50 -6.95 -12.28
CA ILE A 208 20.91 -7.15 -12.62
C ILE A 208 21.76 -6.47 -11.54
N HIS A 209 22.89 -7.09 -11.21
CA HIS A 209 23.83 -6.56 -10.24
C HIS A 209 25.26 -6.60 -10.78
N SER A 210 26.13 -5.74 -10.26
CA SER A 210 27.55 -5.72 -10.58
C SER A 210 28.38 -5.78 -9.30
N GLU A 211 29.30 -6.75 -9.20
CA GLU A 211 30.16 -6.91 -8.02
C GLU A 211 31.25 -5.84 -7.91
N ASN A 212 31.61 -5.23 -9.04
CA ASN A 212 32.50 -4.10 -9.12
C ASN A 212 32.01 -3.14 -10.20
N HIS A 213 32.31 -1.85 -10.06
CA HIS A 213 31.94 -0.81 -11.02
C HIS A 213 32.57 -0.95 -12.42
N LYS A 214 33.28 -2.06 -12.73
CA LYS A 214 34.24 -2.12 -13.84
C LYS A 214 34.08 -3.27 -14.83
N VAL A 215 33.41 -4.40 -14.54
CA VAL A 215 33.72 -5.62 -15.33
C VAL A 215 32.56 -6.54 -15.74
N ALA A 216 31.46 -6.75 -14.99
CA ALA A 216 30.38 -7.66 -15.46
C ALA A 216 29.02 -7.46 -14.77
N LEU A 217 27.97 -7.29 -15.56
CA LEU A 217 26.57 -7.33 -15.10
C LEU A 217 26.12 -8.78 -15.01
N THR A 218 25.61 -9.18 -13.85
CA THR A 218 25.12 -10.53 -13.60
C THR A 218 23.62 -10.49 -13.34
N LEU A 219 22.89 -11.39 -13.98
CA LEU A 219 21.46 -11.54 -13.75
C LEU A 219 21.23 -12.22 -12.39
N HIS A 220 20.27 -11.72 -11.63
CA HIS A 220 19.87 -12.34 -10.39
C HIS A 220 19.16 -13.68 -10.64
N ASN A 221 19.43 -14.68 -9.80
CA ASN A 221 18.85 -16.03 -9.98
C ASN A 221 17.34 -16.08 -9.71
N GLY A 222 16.84 -15.22 -8.83
CA GLY A 222 15.41 -15.05 -8.54
C GLY A 222 14.70 -14.14 -9.55
N ALA A 223 13.42 -14.42 -9.78
CA ALA A 223 12.54 -13.62 -10.63
C ALA A 223 11.09 -13.67 -10.10
N SER A 224 10.31 -12.69 -10.51
CA SER A 224 8.88 -12.63 -10.22
C SER A 224 8.10 -13.78 -10.87
N ALA A 225 6.81 -13.87 -10.56
CA ALA A 225 5.87 -14.61 -11.38
C ALA A 225 5.83 -14.06 -12.82
N GLU A 226 5.39 -14.90 -13.74
CA GLU A 226 5.20 -14.53 -15.14
C GLU A 226 4.07 -13.50 -15.29
N GLY A 227 4.22 -12.57 -16.23
CA GLY A 227 3.27 -11.47 -16.45
C GLY A 227 3.52 -10.26 -15.55
N CYS A 228 4.59 -10.26 -14.74
CA CYS A 228 5.00 -9.09 -13.97
C CYS A 228 6.03 -8.26 -14.75
N ARG A 229 5.84 -6.94 -14.75
CA ARG A 229 6.65 -5.98 -15.51
C ARG A 229 6.90 -4.70 -14.72
N ASP A 230 7.76 -3.85 -15.26
CA ASP A 230 8.12 -2.53 -14.74
C ASP A 230 8.44 -2.49 -13.23
N PRO A 231 9.41 -3.28 -12.76
CA PRO A 231 9.72 -3.37 -11.34
C PRO A 231 10.36 -2.08 -10.82
N ALA A 232 9.96 -1.67 -9.62
CA ALA A 232 10.66 -0.69 -8.80
C ALA A 232 11.28 -1.40 -7.60
N ILE A 233 12.47 -0.98 -7.18
CA ILE A 233 13.18 -1.59 -6.04
C ILE A 233 13.56 -0.55 -5.01
N ALA A 234 13.71 -0.97 -3.74
CA ALA A 234 14.21 -0.16 -2.64
C ALA A 234 15.07 -1.00 -1.69
N PRO A 235 15.99 -0.40 -0.92
CA PRO A 235 16.58 -1.05 0.26
C PRO A 235 15.48 -1.57 1.19
N TRP A 236 15.78 -2.62 1.95
CA TRP A 236 14.83 -3.21 2.89
C TRP A 236 15.52 -3.73 4.16
N GLU A 237 14.71 -4.04 5.17
CA GLU A 237 15.21 -4.46 6.48
C GLU A 237 16.13 -5.68 6.41
N GLY A 238 17.15 -5.69 7.29
CA GLY A 238 18.05 -6.83 7.45
C GLY A 238 18.99 -7.05 6.26
N GLY A 239 19.37 -5.98 5.56
CA GLY A 239 20.25 -6.04 4.39
C GLY A 239 19.62 -6.65 3.14
N LYS A 240 18.28 -6.67 3.10
CA LYS A 240 17.50 -7.14 1.95
C LYS A 240 17.18 -5.99 1.00
N LEU A 241 16.61 -6.35 -0.14
CA LEU A 241 15.99 -5.45 -1.10
C LEU A 241 14.52 -5.84 -1.26
N LEU A 242 13.70 -4.85 -1.58
CA LEU A 242 12.29 -5.02 -1.92
C LEU A 242 12.12 -4.76 -3.42
N MET A 243 11.27 -5.54 -4.08
CA MET A 243 10.76 -5.26 -5.43
C MET A 243 9.26 -5.16 -5.41
N VAL A 244 8.71 -4.09 -5.99
CA VAL A 244 7.28 -3.93 -6.27
C VAL A 244 7.09 -3.95 -7.77
N THR A 245 6.23 -4.83 -8.29
CA THR A 245 6.01 -4.97 -9.73
C THR A 245 4.53 -5.22 -10.02
N PRO A 246 3.90 -4.43 -10.91
CA PRO A 246 2.56 -4.75 -11.40
C PRO A 246 2.57 -6.02 -12.26
N CYS A 247 1.54 -6.84 -12.11
CA CYS A 247 1.41 -8.11 -12.83
C CYS A 247 0.05 -8.22 -13.54
N ASP A 248 0.02 -9.01 -14.62
CA ASP A 248 -1.19 -9.29 -15.42
C ASP A 248 -2.34 -9.94 -14.62
N ASP A 249 -2.04 -10.50 -13.44
CA ASP A 249 -3.02 -10.94 -12.45
C ASP A 249 -3.96 -9.82 -11.96
N GLY A 250 -3.65 -8.55 -12.27
CA GLY A 250 -4.48 -7.41 -11.93
C GLY A 250 -4.13 -6.73 -10.61
N TYR A 251 -3.01 -7.10 -10.01
CA TYR A 251 -2.46 -6.50 -8.81
C TYR A 251 -0.94 -6.52 -8.83
N ARG A 252 -0.34 -5.78 -7.90
CA ARG A 252 1.11 -5.71 -7.71
C ARG A 252 1.59 -6.82 -6.81
N ARG A 253 2.65 -7.51 -7.23
CA ARG A 253 3.38 -8.45 -6.40
C ARG A 253 4.58 -7.77 -5.78
N VAL A 254 4.89 -8.14 -4.55
CA VAL A 254 6.01 -7.60 -3.79
C VAL A 254 6.94 -8.74 -3.40
N TYR A 255 8.24 -8.59 -3.66
CA TYR A 255 9.25 -9.59 -3.35
C TYR A 255 10.30 -9.01 -2.41
N GLU A 256 10.69 -9.76 -1.39
CA GLU A 256 11.91 -9.54 -0.62
C GLU A 256 13.01 -10.44 -1.16
N PHE A 257 14.19 -9.90 -1.42
CA PHE A 257 15.32 -10.65 -1.93
C PHE A 257 16.65 -10.16 -1.36
N THR A 258 17.67 -11.02 -1.40
CA THR A 258 19.04 -10.64 -1.06
C THR A 258 19.84 -10.41 -2.34
N GLU A 259 20.72 -9.42 -2.33
CA GLU A 259 21.55 -9.08 -3.49
C GLU A 259 22.35 -10.29 -4.01
N ASP A 260 22.80 -11.15 -3.10
CA ASP A 260 23.62 -12.34 -3.39
C ASP A 260 22.86 -13.50 -4.06
N GLY A 261 21.57 -13.35 -4.39
CA GLY A 261 20.81 -14.40 -5.07
C GLY A 261 20.32 -15.53 -4.17
N ARG A 262 20.62 -15.53 -2.86
CA ARG A 262 20.28 -16.64 -1.97
C ARG A 262 18.80 -16.69 -1.60
N THR A 263 18.12 -15.54 -1.58
CA THR A 263 16.70 -15.48 -1.20
C THR A 263 15.91 -14.65 -2.19
N TRP A 264 14.71 -15.13 -2.52
CA TRP A 264 13.71 -14.43 -3.32
C TRP A 264 12.33 -14.92 -2.89
N THR A 265 11.59 -14.11 -2.14
CA THR A 265 10.34 -14.52 -1.50
C THR A 265 9.25 -13.48 -1.73
N GLU A 266 8.08 -13.90 -2.21
CA GLU A 266 6.91 -13.01 -2.30
C GLU A 266 6.44 -12.64 -0.88
N ALA A 267 6.25 -11.34 -0.62
CA ALA A 267 5.86 -10.78 0.67
C ALA A 267 4.36 -10.97 0.97
N LEU A 268 3.90 -12.23 0.94
CA LEU A 268 2.49 -12.63 1.07
C LEU A 268 1.89 -12.29 2.44
N GLY A 269 2.71 -12.20 3.47
CA GLY A 269 2.27 -11.89 4.84
C GLY A 269 2.05 -10.39 5.10
N THR A 270 2.36 -9.52 4.14
CA THR A 270 2.34 -8.07 4.34
C THR A 270 1.90 -7.29 3.11
N LEU A 271 2.77 -7.14 2.11
CA LEU A 271 2.64 -6.11 1.06
C LEU A 271 2.19 -6.67 -0.29
N SER A 272 2.45 -7.96 -0.56
CA SER A 272 2.14 -8.52 -1.88
C SER A 272 0.63 -8.58 -2.10
N ARG A 273 0.21 -8.18 -3.30
CA ARG A 273 -1.18 -8.19 -3.79
C ARG A 273 -2.11 -7.22 -3.07
N VAL A 274 -1.57 -6.32 -2.25
CA VAL A 274 -2.32 -5.24 -1.63
C VAL A 274 -2.88 -4.30 -2.70
N TRP A 275 -2.01 -3.74 -3.55
CA TRP A 275 -2.40 -2.73 -4.53
C TRP A 275 -2.91 -3.34 -5.84
N GLY A 276 -4.13 -2.98 -6.24
CA GLY A 276 -4.77 -3.46 -7.47
C GLY A 276 -4.53 -2.53 -8.65
N ASN A 277 -4.34 -3.09 -9.85
CA ASN A 277 -4.04 -2.33 -11.06
C ASN A 277 -5.23 -1.53 -11.62
N SER A 278 -6.45 -1.86 -11.20
CA SER A 278 -7.70 -1.25 -11.64
C SER A 278 -8.80 -1.46 -10.59
N LEU A 279 -9.96 -0.80 -10.76
CA LEU A 279 -11.13 -0.97 -9.88
C LEU A 279 -11.58 -2.43 -9.74
N SER A 280 -11.43 -3.22 -10.81
CA SER A 280 -11.78 -4.65 -10.84
C SER A 280 -10.59 -5.56 -10.55
N ARG A 281 -9.41 -5.02 -10.23
CA ARG A 281 -8.15 -5.77 -10.03
C ARG A 281 -7.84 -6.67 -11.22
N THR A 282 -7.80 -6.06 -12.41
CA THR A 282 -7.45 -6.69 -13.69
C THR A 282 -6.46 -5.85 -14.48
N GLY A 283 -5.81 -6.46 -15.47
CA GLY A 283 -4.90 -5.78 -16.38
C GLY A 283 -3.50 -5.59 -15.81
N SER A 284 -2.58 -5.15 -16.66
CA SER A 284 -1.14 -5.18 -16.38
C SER A 284 -0.61 -4.07 -15.50
N GLY A 285 -1.40 -3.03 -15.20
CA GLY A 285 -0.98 -1.86 -14.42
C GLY A 285 0.06 -0.96 -15.09
N VAL A 286 0.34 0.15 -14.40
CA VAL A 286 1.35 1.17 -14.73
C VAL A 286 2.46 1.12 -13.68
N ARG A 287 3.71 1.46 -14.01
CA ARG A 287 4.80 1.54 -13.01
C ARG A 287 4.50 2.58 -11.93
N GLY A 288 4.71 2.21 -10.67
CA GLY A 288 4.85 3.13 -9.55
C GLY A 288 6.28 3.10 -9.02
N ASP A 289 6.62 3.95 -8.05
CA ASP A 289 7.95 3.97 -7.46
C ASP A 289 7.92 3.74 -5.96
N VAL A 290 9.00 3.16 -5.44
CA VAL A 290 9.16 2.82 -4.03
C VAL A 290 10.48 3.38 -3.51
N VAL A 291 10.42 3.98 -2.32
CA VAL A 291 11.62 4.40 -1.57
C VAL A 291 11.48 4.01 -0.11
N THR A 292 12.60 3.72 0.53
CA THR A 292 12.68 3.65 1.99
C THR A 292 13.30 4.92 2.54
N ALA A 293 12.77 5.39 3.66
CA ALA A 293 13.22 6.61 4.30
C ALA A 293 13.33 6.43 5.82
N SER A 294 14.31 7.12 6.42
CA SER A 294 14.39 7.31 7.87
C SER A 294 13.73 8.64 8.23
N ILE A 295 12.48 8.60 8.68
CA ILE A 295 11.71 9.78 9.07
C ILE A 295 11.53 9.75 10.58
N GLU A 296 12.00 10.78 11.28
CA GLU A 296 11.95 10.84 12.77
C GLU A 296 12.54 9.56 13.41
N GLU A 297 13.71 9.15 12.90
CA GLU A 297 14.47 7.97 13.34
C GLU A 297 13.77 6.62 13.10
N LYS A 298 12.65 6.61 12.37
CA LYS A 298 11.94 5.39 11.98
C LYS A 298 12.09 5.08 10.51
N GLN A 299 12.36 3.82 10.23
CA GLN A 299 12.32 3.30 8.88
C GLN A 299 10.87 3.16 8.42
N VAL A 300 10.60 3.66 7.22
CA VAL A 300 9.31 3.52 6.53
C VAL A 300 9.54 3.20 5.07
N MET A 301 8.54 2.60 4.42
CA MET A 301 8.44 2.57 2.97
C MET A 301 7.37 3.53 2.50
N LEU A 302 7.71 4.28 1.46
CA LEU A 302 6.83 5.15 0.72
C LEU A 302 6.66 4.56 -0.68
N PHE A 303 5.42 4.51 -1.13
CA PHE A 303 5.09 3.91 -2.41
C PHE A 303 4.09 4.78 -3.18
N THR A 304 4.36 4.99 -4.47
CA THR A 304 3.43 5.70 -5.36
C THR A 304 2.76 4.74 -6.32
N HIS A 305 1.45 4.93 -6.53
CA HIS A 305 0.70 4.11 -7.46
C HIS A 305 -0.53 4.87 -8.01
N PRO A 306 -0.72 4.87 -9.35
CA PRO A 306 -1.95 5.38 -9.94
C PRO A 306 -3.16 4.53 -9.58
N MET A 307 -4.18 5.16 -8.99
CA MET A 307 -5.45 4.55 -8.64
C MET A 307 -6.54 5.05 -9.59
N GLN A 308 -7.39 4.13 -10.04
CA GLN A 308 -8.56 4.48 -10.85
C GLN A 308 -9.64 5.13 -9.99
N HIS A 309 -10.00 6.35 -10.32
CA HIS A 309 -11.11 7.09 -9.74
C HIS A 309 -12.22 7.28 -10.76
N ARG A 310 -13.47 7.04 -10.35
CA ARG A 310 -14.63 7.27 -11.22
C ARG A 310 -14.87 8.78 -11.36
N THR A 311 -14.88 9.26 -12.59
CA THR A 311 -15.18 10.64 -12.97
C THR A 311 -16.50 10.67 -13.75
N GLY A 312 -17.54 11.28 -13.17
CA GLY A 312 -18.88 11.27 -13.76
C GLY A 312 -19.50 9.86 -13.84
N VAL A 313 -20.40 9.65 -14.80
CA VAL A 313 -21.20 8.40 -14.91
C VAL A 313 -20.37 7.22 -15.45
N ASN A 314 -19.47 7.48 -16.41
CA ASN A 314 -18.70 6.44 -17.12
C ASN A 314 -17.19 6.73 -17.23
N GLY A 315 -16.70 7.86 -16.72
CA GLY A 315 -15.29 8.20 -16.78
C GLY A 315 -14.49 7.52 -15.68
N VAL A 316 -13.24 7.17 -15.99
CA VAL A 316 -12.25 6.74 -15.01
C VAL A 316 -10.97 7.50 -15.30
N THR A 317 -10.41 8.13 -14.26
CA THR A 317 -9.13 8.84 -14.32
C THR A 317 -8.17 8.19 -13.33
N ASP A 318 -6.93 7.99 -13.75
CA ASP A 318 -5.88 7.52 -12.87
C ASP A 318 -5.33 8.69 -12.04
N LEU A 319 -5.46 8.64 -10.72
CA LEU A 319 -4.84 9.60 -9.79
C LEU A 319 -3.66 8.94 -9.08
N LEU A 320 -2.51 9.59 -9.07
CA LEU A 320 -1.34 9.08 -8.36
C LEU A 320 -1.52 9.25 -6.86
N HIS A 321 -1.50 8.15 -6.12
CA HIS A 321 -1.56 8.17 -4.66
C HIS A 321 -0.19 7.89 -4.03
N LEU A 322 0.03 8.48 -2.85
CA LEU A 322 1.15 8.16 -1.98
C LEU A 322 0.70 7.25 -0.83
N TRP A 323 1.44 6.17 -0.62
CA TRP A 323 1.19 5.16 0.41
C TRP A 323 2.34 5.11 1.40
N LEU A 324 2.00 4.92 2.67
CA LEU A 324 2.93 4.78 3.79
C LEU A 324 2.85 3.39 4.41
N THR A 325 3.99 2.80 4.75
CA THR A 325 4.05 1.60 5.59
C THR A 325 5.23 1.63 6.58
N ASP A 326 5.01 1.18 7.82
CA ASP A 326 6.01 1.02 8.87
C ASP A 326 6.71 -0.35 8.81
N THR A 327 7.16 -0.68 7.61
CA THR A 327 8.04 -1.82 7.28
C THR A 327 7.51 -3.23 7.51
N LYS A 328 6.26 -3.46 7.97
CA LYS A 328 5.53 -4.75 7.82
C LYS A 328 4.09 -4.79 8.34
N LYS A 329 3.59 -3.79 9.08
CA LYS A 329 2.31 -3.91 9.78
C LYS A 329 1.22 -3.06 9.16
N HIS A 330 1.42 -1.75 9.19
CA HIS A 330 0.41 -0.78 8.83
C HIS A 330 0.61 -0.30 7.40
N ILE A 331 -0.49 -0.08 6.70
CA ILE A 331 -0.52 0.49 5.37
C ILE A 331 -1.56 1.60 5.40
N PHE A 332 -1.18 2.80 4.98
CA PHE A 332 -2.07 3.95 4.96
C PHE A 332 -1.94 4.73 3.65
N ASP A 333 -3.09 5.11 3.09
CA ASP A 333 -3.18 5.99 1.93
C ASP A 333 -3.04 7.45 2.39
N ILE A 334 -1.87 8.04 2.14
CA ILE A 334 -1.61 9.45 2.43
C ILE A 334 -2.46 10.35 1.52
N GLY A 335 -2.91 9.83 0.37
CA GLY A 335 -3.84 10.51 -0.52
C GLY A 335 -3.25 10.81 -1.90
N PRO A 336 -4.06 11.45 -2.77
CA PRO A 336 -3.66 11.82 -4.12
C PRO A 336 -2.59 12.91 -4.11
N ILE A 337 -1.55 12.73 -4.92
CA ILE A 337 -0.46 13.69 -5.15
C ILE A 337 -0.42 14.23 -6.58
N SER A 338 -1.24 13.67 -7.48
CA SER A 338 -1.41 14.19 -8.83
C SER A 338 -2.56 15.20 -8.95
N GLU A 339 -2.57 15.93 -10.06
CA GLU A 339 -3.70 16.79 -10.43
C GLU A 339 -4.98 15.95 -10.64
N VAL A 340 -6.13 16.41 -10.13
CA VAL A 340 -7.39 15.64 -10.15
C VAL A 340 -7.96 15.46 -11.56
N ASP A 341 -7.75 16.44 -12.45
CA ASP A 341 -8.34 16.47 -13.78
C ASP A 341 -7.44 15.88 -14.88
N LYS A 342 -6.29 15.33 -14.51
CA LYS A 342 -5.32 14.74 -15.45
C LYS A 342 -4.95 13.33 -15.03
N ALA A 343 -4.96 12.42 -15.99
CA ALA A 343 -4.51 11.06 -15.76
C ALA A 343 -3.03 11.04 -15.42
N ALA A 344 -2.67 10.42 -14.30
CA ALA A 344 -1.30 10.21 -13.87
C ALA A 344 -0.79 8.84 -14.32
N GLY A 345 0.44 8.81 -14.83
CA GLY A 345 1.10 7.61 -15.33
C GLY A 345 2.23 7.15 -14.43
N VAL A 346 3.39 6.87 -15.04
CA VAL A 346 4.60 6.45 -14.33
C VAL A 346 5.03 7.54 -13.33
N SER A 347 5.57 7.12 -12.18
CA SER A 347 6.09 8.02 -11.16
C SER A 347 7.51 7.67 -10.73
N SER A 348 8.17 8.62 -10.08
CA SER A 348 9.41 8.46 -9.34
C SER A 348 9.39 9.26 -8.05
N LEU A 349 9.85 8.67 -6.96
CA LEU A 349 9.89 9.25 -5.63
C LEU A 349 11.33 9.56 -5.21
N LEU A 350 11.52 10.66 -4.49
CA LEU A 350 12.79 11.00 -3.87
C LEU A 350 12.57 11.50 -2.45
N TYR A 351 13.23 10.86 -1.48
CA TYR A 351 13.42 11.41 -0.15
C TYR A 351 14.90 11.78 0.03
N THR A 352 15.18 13.06 0.18
CA THR A 352 16.55 13.56 0.39
C THR A 352 16.52 14.83 1.22
N ASN A 353 17.57 15.07 2.00
CA ASN A 353 17.72 16.30 2.80
C ASN A 353 16.48 16.62 3.66
N GLY A 354 15.80 15.58 4.19
CA GLY A 354 14.61 15.72 5.02
C GLY A 354 13.34 16.16 4.27
N LYS A 355 13.37 16.25 2.94
CA LYS A 355 12.25 16.63 2.07
C LYS A 355 11.82 15.44 1.19
N LEU A 356 10.55 15.45 0.78
CA LEU A 356 9.94 14.41 -0.07
C LEU A 356 9.42 15.03 -1.37
N PHE A 357 9.67 14.34 -2.49
CA PHE A 357 9.34 14.82 -3.82
C PHE A 357 8.81 13.69 -4.71
N SER A 358 8.05 14.07 -5.74
CA SER A 358 7.60 13.18 -6.79
C SER A 358 7.76 13.81 -8.17
N LEU A 359 8.18 13.01 -9.14
CA LEU A 359 8.13 13.30 -10.57
C LEU A 359 7.19 12.28 -11.22
N TYR A 360 6.23 12.71 -12.03
CA TYR A 360 5.28 11.79 -12.65
C TYR A 360 4.80 12.24 -14.03
N GLU A 361 4.33 11.28 -14.82
CA GLU A 361 3.65 11.55 -16.09
C GLU A 361 2.24 12.08 -15.83
N SER A 362 1.88 13.19 -16.47
CA SER A 362 0.54 13.78 -16.40
C SER A 362 -0.04 13.96 -17.80
N GLY A 363 -1.30 13.59 -17.99
CA GLY A 363 -2.04 13.76 -19.24
C GLY A 363 -2.17 12.51 -20.10
N ALA A 364 -2.85 12.66 -21.26
CA ALA A 364 -3.12 11.57 -22.19
C ALA A 364 -1.85 11.10 -22.91
N SER A 365 -1.82 9.84 -23.36
CA SER A 365 -0.64 9.19 -23.97
C SER A 365 0.02 9.96 -25.11
N ALA A 366 -0.75 10.73 -25.88
CA ALA A 366 -0.24 11.55 -26.99
C ALA A 366 0.29 12.92 -26.58
N ALA A 367 0.08 13.37 -25.32
CA ALA A 367 0.41 14.72 -24.83
C ALA A 367 0.93 14.72 -23.38
N ARG A 368 1.71 13.70 -23.00
CA ARG A 368 2.19 13.55 -21.61
C ARG A 368 3.23 14.60 -21.26
N SER A 369 2.98 15.37 -20.19
CA SER A 369 3.99 16.18 -19.53
C SER A 369 4.62 15.44 -18.35
N LEU A 370 5.79 15.90 -17.92
CA LEU A 370 6.43 15.44 -16.69
C LEU A 370 6.26 16.52 -15.62
N VAL A 371 5.54 16.16 -14.57
CA VAL A 371 5.17 17.05 -13.48
C VAL A 371 5.99 16.72 -12.24
N PHE A 372 6.66 17.71 -11.70
CA PHE A 372 7.33 17.66 -10.42
C PHE A 372 6.47 18.28 -9.33
N THR A 373 6.52 17.71 -8.13
CA THR A 373 5.83 18.26 -6.98
C THR A 373 6.60 18.00 -5.67
N SER A 374 6.55 18.99 -4.79
CA SER A 374 7.10 18.95 -3.42
C SER A 374 6.01 18.48 -2.46
N LEU A 375 6.29 17.41 -1.74
CA LEU A 375 5.32 16.68 -0.91
C LEU A 375 5.42 17.07 0.56
N THR A 376 5.49 18.38 0.83
CA THR A 376 5.72 18.92 2.18
C THR A 376 4.54 18.66 3.13
N GLU A 377 3.31 18.86 2.64
CA GLU A 377 2.09 18.64 3.44
C GLU A 377 1.85 17.14 3.67
N GLU A 378 2.14 16.33 2.66
CA GLU A 378 2.07 14.87 2.73
C GLU A 378 3.11 14.31 3.70
N LEU A 379 4.33 14.87 3.72
CA LEU A 379 5.36 14.51 4.69
C LEU A 379 4.94 14.88 6.13
N ALA A 380 4.29 16.02 6.33
CA ALA A 380 3.71 16.37 7.63
C ALA A 380 2.61 15.38 8.05
N ARG A 381 1.76 14.98 7.10
CA ARG A 381 0.71 13.96 7.32
C ARG A 381 1.31 12.58 7.65
N ILE A 382 2.39 12.18 6.98
CA ILE A 382 3.13 10.94 7.28
C ILE A 382 3.56 10.92 8.76
N LYS A 383 4.16 12.01 9.25
CA LYS A 383 4.58 12.13 10.66
C LYS A 383 3.40 12.01 11.64
N GLN A 384 2.27 12.63 11.32
CA GLN A 384 1.05 12.52 12.14
C GLN A 384 0.53 11.09 12.20
N VAL A 385 0.47 10.39 11.07
CA VAL A 385 0.03 8.98 11.01
C VAL A 385 0.97 8.09 11.83
N MET A 386 2.29 8.28 11.70
CA MET A 386 3.29 7.53 12.47
C MET A 386 3.17 7.77 13.97
N LYS A 387 2.81 8.98 14.40
CA LYS A 387 2.55 9.30 15.80
C LYS A 387 1.28 8.59 16.30
N ILE A 388 0.22 8.57 15.51
CA ILE A 388 -1.02 7.85 15.85
C ILE A 388 -0.73 6.35 16.04
N TRP A 389 0.03 5.73 15.12
CA TRP A 389 0.42 4.33 15.24
C TRP A 389 1.16 4.03 16.56
N GLU A 390 2.10 4.88 16.96
CA GLU A 390 2.76 4.73 18.28
C GLU A 390 1.79 4.86 19.46
N GLU A 391 0.89 5.84 19.41
CA GLU A 391 -0.07 6.07 20.50
C GLU A 391 -1.02 4.88 20.64
N VAL A 392 -1.40 4.25 19.53
CA VAL A 392 -2.19 3.01 19.52
C VAL A 392 -1.36 1.85 20.09
N ASP A 393 -0.10 1.67 19.65
CA ASP A 393 0.81 0.65 20.18
C ASP A 393 0.99 0.78 21.71
N LYS A 394 1.15 2.02 22.21
CA LYS A 394 1.23 2.32 23.64
C LYS A 394 -0.05 1.92 24.39
N ARG A 395 -1.23 2.22 23.82
CA ARG A 395 -2.52 1.82 24.40
C ARG A 395 -2.71 0.30 24.42
N VAL A 396 -2.38 -0.38 23.32
CA VAL A 396 -2.48 -1.85 23.24
C VAL A 396 -1.54 -2.49 24.25
N SER A 397 -0.33 -1.95 24.42
CA SER A 397 0.64 -2.45 25.41
C SER A 397 0.11 -2.38 26.85
N GLN A 398 -0.79 -1.44 27.16
CA GLN A 398 -1.42 -1.33 28.48
C GLN A 398 -2.47 -2.42 28.75
N LEU A 399 -3.00 -3.09 27.72
CA LEU A 399 -3.90 -4.23 27.89
C LEU A 399 -3.21 -5.39 28.62
N CYS A 400 -1.87 -5.45 28.56
CA CYS A 400 -1.02 -6.39 29.27
C CYS A 400 -0.72 -6.03 30.75
N SER A 401 -1.13 -4.86 31.24
CA SER A 401 -0.77 -4.41 32.59
C SER A 401 -1.67 -5.06 33.65
N SER A 402 -1.15 -6.08 34.32
CA SER A 402 -1.74 -6.73 35.49
C SER A 402 -1.86 -5.77 36.67
N SER A 403 -3.08 -5.46 37.15
CA SER A 403 -3.26 -4.79 38.43
C SER A 403 -3.62 -5.79 39.54
N GLY A 404 -2.65 -6.06 40.41
CA GLY A 404 -2.84 -6.17 41.88
C GLY A 404 -3.51 -7.42 42.47
N GLY A 405 -2.72 -8.24 43.18
CA GLY A 405 -3.23 -9.09 44.27
C GLY A 405 -2.54 -10.45 44.41
N ASN A 406 -1.46 -10.48 45.19
CA ASN A 406 -0.74 -11.65 45.72
C ASN A 406 0.13 -12.47 44.75
N ALA A 407 1.43 -12.31 44.97
CA ALA A 407 2.51 -13.13 44.42
C ALA A 407 2.35 -14.61 44.80
N ALA A 408 2.25 -15.47 43.78
CA ALA A 408 2.93 -16.77 43.66
C ALA A 408 2.31 -17.63 42.53
N SER A 409 2.40 -17.21 41.26
CA SER A 409 2.69 -18.10 40.11
C SER A 409 2.57 -17.37 38.77
N SER A 410 3.57 -17.61 37.91
CA SER A 410 3.74 -17.18 36.50
C SER A 410 4.04 -15.70 36.23
N ASN A 411 5.33 -15.37 36.35
CA ASN A 411 5.97 -14.08 36.10
C ASN A 411 6.27 -13.81 34.60
N GLU A 412 5.52 -14.36 33.64
CA GLU A 412 5.92 -14.29 32.22
C GLU A 412 4.80 -13.94 31.21
N SER A 413 3.50 -14.12 31.52
CA SER A 413 2.48 -14.29 30.48
C SER A 413 2.08 -13.07 29.62
N CYS A 414 2.58 -11.86 29.86
CA CYS A 414 2.17 -10.68 29.09
C CYS A 414 3.33 -9.71 28.81
N HIS A 415 4.13 -10.02 27.80
CA HIS A 415 5.18 -9.11 27.33
C HIS A 415 4.59 -8.09 26.32
N THR A 416 4.68 -6.81 26.66
CA THR A 416 4.15 -5.69 25.86
C THR A 416 4.67 -5.69 24.42
N ASN A 417 5.96 -5.98 24.24
CA ASN A 417 6.61 -6.02 22.92
C ASN A 417 6.06 -7.15 22.02
N THR A 418 5.45 -8.17 22.62
CA THR A 418 4.88 -9.31 21.91
C THR A 418 3.47 -8.99 21.41
N LEU A 419 2.72 -8.12 22.10
CA LEU A 419 1.35 -7.76 21.72
C LEU A 419 1.25 -6.92 20.45
N THR A 420 2.20 -6.03 20.21
CA THR A 420 2.17 -5.14 19.04
C THR A 420 2.90 -5.74 17.85
N ALA A 421 3.69 -6.80 18.05
CA ALA A 421 4.38 -7.49 16.97
C ALA A 421 3.36 -8.12 16.00
N GLY A 422 3.35 -7.66 14.75
CA GLY A 422 2.43 -8.14 13.71
C GLY A 422 0.97 -7.73 13.91
N LEU A 423 0.65 -6.85 14.86
CA LEU A 423 -0.67 -6.26 15.01
C LEU A 423 -0.87 -5.22 13.90
N VAL A 424 -1.96 -5.33 13.13
CA VAL A 424 -2.21 -4.46 11.97
C VAL A 424 -3.51 -3.65 12.06
N GLY A 425 -4.44 -4.07 12.92
CA GLY A 425 -5.74 -3.44 13.07
C GLY A 425 -6.28 -3.65 14.48
N TYR A 426 -6.98 -2.65 14.99
CA TYR A 426 -7.53 -2.66 16.33
C TYR A 426 -8.89 -1.96 16.36
N LEU A 427 -9.94 -2.68 16.75
CA LEU A 427 -11.28 -2.12 16.95
C LEU A 427 -11.61 -2.04 18.44
N ALA A 428 -11.83 -0.81 18.92
CA ALA A 428 -12.07 -0.49 20.32
C ALA A 428 -13.28 0.44 20.51
N GLY A 429 -13.15 1.54 21.24
CA GLY A 429 -14.29 2.41 21.55
C GLY A 429 -14.70 3.37 20.44
N ASN A 430 -13.95 3.46 19.33
CA ASN A 430 -14.17 4.48 18.30
C ASN A 430 -15.23 4.05 17.26
N LEU A 431 -16.36 4.74 17.25
CA LEU A 431 -17.55 4.41 16.44
C LEU A 431 -18.09 5.68 15.78
N SER A 432 -18.44 5.60 14.50
CA SER A 432 -19.03 6.71 13.75
C SER A 432 -20.08 6.20 12.76
N GLY A 433 -21.35 6.51 13.02
CA GLY A 433 -22.46 5.94 12.27
C GLY A 433 -22.45 4.41 12.35
N SER A 434 -22.40 3.74 11.19
CA SER A 434 -22.27 2.28 11.08
C SER A 434 -20.81 1.79 11.05
N GLN A 435 -19.82 2.66 11.24
CA GLN A 435 -18.40 2.29 11.18
C GLN A 435 -17.83 2.06 12.57
N TRP A 436 -17.23 0.89 12.78
CA TRP A 436 -16.31 0.62 13.87
C TRP A 436 -14.91 0.98 13.37
N LYS A 437 -14.37 2.09 13.87
CA LYS A 437 -13.14 2.67 13.32
C LYS A 437 -11.92 1.86 13.75
N ASP A 438 -11.03 1.62 12.80
CA ASP A 438 -9.72 1.06 13.07
C ASP A 438 -8.83 2.10 13.72
N GLU A 439 -8.34 1.80 14.92
CA GLU A 439 -7.50 2.70 15.70
C GLU A 439 -6.15 2.96 15.02
N TYR A 440 -5.66 2.03 14.18
CA TYR A 440 -4.44 2.21 13.37
C TYR A 440 -4.68 2.91 12.03
N LEU A 441 -5.89 3.44 11.81
CA LEU A 441 -6.28 4.13 10.58
C LEU A 441 -6.32 3.24 9.32
N GLY A 442 -6.25 1.93 9.52
CA GLY A 442 -6.34 0.93 8.47
C GLY A 442 -7.77 0.86 7.92
N VAL A 443 -8.41 -0.28 8.09
CA VAL A 443 -9.70 -0.56 7.44
C VAL A 443 -10.78 -0.65 8.50
N ASN A 444 -11.81 0.18 8.42
CA ASN A 444 -12.92 0.13 9.36
C ASN A 444 -13.76 -1.15 9.18
N ALA A 445 -14.35 -1.64 10.26
CA ALA A 445 -15.42 -2.63 10.18
C ALA A 445 -16.79 -1.95 10.04
N THR A 446 -17.70 -2.57 9.31
CA THR A 446 -19.09 -2.11 9.17
C THR A 446 -19.98 -2.86 10.14
N ILE A 447 -20.65 -2.14 11.03
CA ILE A 447 -21.66 -2.65 11.95
C ILE A 447 -22.99 -2.70 11.22
N ALA A 448 -23.55 -3.91 11.09
CA ALA A 448 -24.89 -4.09 10.53
C ALA A 448 -25.96 -3.64 11.52
N LYS A 449 -25.81 -4.03 12.80
CA LYS A 449 -26.65 -3.62 13.91
C LYS A 449 -25.91 -3.88 15.22
N GLY A 450 -25.73 -2.86 16.04
CA GLY A 450 -25.06 -2.95 17.34
C GLY A 450 -24.96 -1.58 18.01
N GLU A 451 -24.74 -1.57 19.32
CA GLU A 451 -24.70 -0.36 20.13
C GLU A 451 -23.38 -0.24 20.87
N LYS A 452 -22.84 0.99 20.96
CA LYS A 452 -21.62 1.27 21.73
C LYS A 452 -21.85 0.93 23.20
N THR A 453 -20.85 0.34 23.84
CA THR A 453 -20.87 0.01 25.27
C THR A 453 -19.86 0.86 26.05
N SER A 454 -20.01 0.89 27.37
CA SER A 454 -18.99 1.42 28.30
C SER A 454 -17.70 0.60 28.27
N ALA A 455 -17.74 -0.65 27.79
CA ALA A 455 -16.62 -1.57 27.71
C ALA A 455 -15.67 -1.31 26.51
N ASN A 456 -15.71 -0.12 25.90
CA ASN A 456 -15.00 0.20 24.65
C ASN A 456 -15.21 -0.84 23.54
N GLY A 457 -16.43 -1.35 23.45
CA GLY A 457 -16.83 -2.35 22.48
C GLY A 457 -18.27 -2.15 22.01
N VAL A 458 -18.81 -3.15 21.32
CA VAL A 458 -20.15 -3.11 20.73
C VAL A 458 -20.99 -4.25 21.29
N ARG A 459 -22.21 -3.94 21.73
CA ARG A 459 -23.23 -4.91 22.09
C ARG A 459 -24.09 -5.21 20.87
N PHE A 460 -24.14 -6.48 20.49
CA PHE A 460 -24.90 -6.98 19.35
C PHE A 460 -26.15 -7.68 19.86
N LYS A 461 -27.33 -7.16 19.52
CA LYS A 461 -28.61 -7.68 20.00
C LYS A 461 -29.63 -7.95 18.89
N GLY A 462 -30.19 -9.16 18.92
CA GLY A 462 -31.26 -9.63 18.04
C GLY A 462 -30.83 -9.83 16.58
N ALA A 463 -31.84 -9.93 15.72
CA ALA A 463 -31.66 -10.37 14.33
C ALA A 463 -30.75 -9.45 13.54
N ALA A 464 -29.93 -10.05 12.67
CA ALA A 464 -28.98 -9.35 11.81
C ALA A 464 -27.92 -8.51 12.56
N ALA A 465 -27.78 -8.66 13.88
CA ALA A 465 -26.72 -8.01 14.63
C ALA A 465 -25.34 -8.63 14.33
N GLY A 466 -24.32 -7.78 14.29
CA GLY A 466 -22.95 -8.18 13.99
C GLY A 466 -22.19 -7.08 13.25
N ALA A 467 -20.91 -7.33 13.02
CA ALA A 467 -20.03 -6.47 12.24
C ALA A 467 -19.22 -7.28 11.22
N HIS A 468 -18.90 -6.65 10.09
CA HIS A 468 -18.06 -7.20 9.03
C HIS A 468 -16.76 -6.40 8.95
N TRP A 469 -15.62 -7.07 9.10
CA TRP A 469 -14.30 -6.48 8.87
C TRP A 469 -13.78 -6.95 7.51
N PRO A 470 -13.79 -6.10 6.47
CA PRO A 470 -13.53 -6.53 5.10
C PRO A 470 -12.08 -6.98 4.88
N VAL A 471 -11.90 -8.00 4.02
CA VAL A 471 -10.61 -8.49 3.54
C VAL A 471 -10.56 -8.34 2.01
N GLY A 472 -11.14 -9.28 1.26
CA GLY A 472 -11.31 -9.16 -0.20
C GLY A 472 -12.35 -8.11 -0.61
N LYS A 473 -13.30 -7.78 0.27
CA LYS A 473 -14.30 -6.72 0.06
C LYS A 473 -13.76 -5.29 0.23
N GLN A 474 -12.44 -5.13 0.31
CA GLN A 474 -11.83 -3.81 0.36
C GLN A 474 -11.81 -3.09 -1.00
N GLY A 475 -12.15 -3.81 -2.07
CA GLY A 475 -12.17 -3.27 -3.42
C GLY A 475 -10.79 -3.36 -4.08
N PRO A 476 -10.32 -2.32 -4.79
CA PRO A 476 -9.11 -2.40 -5.59
C PRO A 476 -7.84 -2.58 -4.76
N ASN A 477 -7.76 -1.93 -3.59
CA ASN A 477 -6.64 -2.05 -2.67
C ASN A 477 -7.07 -2.88 -1.45
N GLN A 478 -6.40 -4.00 -1.23
CA GLN A 478 -6.73 -4.98 -0.19
C GLN A 478 -5.60 -5.02 0.85
N LEU A 479 -5.59 -4.09 1.79
CA LEU A 479 -4.59 -3.96 2.86
C LEU A 479 -4.50 -5.24 3.71
N TYR A 480 -5.63 -5.94 3.90
CA TYR A 480 -5.66 -7.19 4.68
C TYR A 480 -5.52 -8.46 3.84
N HIS A 481 -4.99 -8.35 2.61
CA HIS A 481 -4.79 -9.51 1.73
C HIS A 481 -3.89 -10.59 2.37
N PHE A 482 -3.01 -10.23 3.31
CA PHE A 482 -2.21 -11.18 4.09
C PHE A 482 -3.06 -12.26 4.79
N ALA A 483 -4.31 -11.96 5.13
CA ALA A 483 -5.20 -12.87 5.85
C ALA A 483 -5.55 -14.12 5.04
N ASN A 484 -5.34 -14.09 3.71
CA ASN A 484 -5.45 -15.29 2.87
C ASN A 484 -4.34 -16.32 3.14
N TYR A 485 -3.26 -15.94 3.83
CA TYR A 485 -2.10 -16.78 4.09
C TYR A 485 -1.99 -17.15 5.55
N ASN A 486 -1.85 -16.15 6.42
CA ASN A 486 -1.76 -16.32 7.86
C ASN A 486 -2.35 -15.10 8.57
N PHE A 487 -3.14 -15.33 9.61
CA PHE A 487 -3.60 -14.26 10.50
C PHE A 487 -4.04 -14.80 11.86
N THR A 488 -4.22 -13.90 12.82
CA THR A 488 -4.97 -14.16 14.05
C THR A 488 -5.94 -13.01 14.29
N LEU A 489 -7.23 -13.30 14.42
CA LEU A 489 -8.25 -12.39 14.92
C LEU A 489 -8.53 -12.74 16.37
N LEU A 490 -8.36 -11.79 17.28
CA LEU A 490 -8.55 -11.96 18.71
C LEU A 490 -9.60 -10.97 19.21
N ALA A 491 -10.49 -11.39 20.11
CA ALA A 491 -11.47 -10.49 20.72
C ALA A 491 -11.85 -10.93 22.14
N THR A 492 -12.27 -9.98 22.98
CA THR A 492 -12.94 -10.26 24.25
C THR A 492 -14.46 -10.28 24.02
N VAL A 493 -15.13 -11.32 24.52
CA VAL A 493 -16.57 -11.50 24.38
C VAL A 493 -17.23 -11.80 25.71
N THR A 494 -18.40 -11.22 25.93
CA THR A 494 -19.34 -11.58 26.99
C THR A 494 -20.68 -11.97 26.35
N ILE A 495 -21.22 -13.13 26.74
CA ILE A 495 -22.54 -13.60 26.30
C ILE A 495 -23.53 -13.29 27.41
N HIS A 496 -24.58 -12.51 27.12
CA HIS A 496 -25.52 -12.03 28.16
C HIS A 496 -26.70 -12.97 28.38
N THR A 497 -27.15 -13.67 27.34
CA THR A 497 -28.34 -14.52 27.44
C THR A 497 -28.10 -15.89 26.85
N ILE A 498 -28.66 -16.91 27.52
CA ILE A 498 -28.74 -18.25 26.96
C ILE A 498 -29.64 -18.22 25.72
N PRO A 499 -29.14 -18.58 24.53
CA PRO A 499 -29.97 -18.60 23.33
C PRO A 499 -31.01 -19.71 23.48
N LYS A 500 -32.12 -19.64 22.74
CA LYS A 500 -33.13 -20.71 22.72
C LYS A 500 -32.70 -21.83 21.76
N SER A 501 -31.94 -21.49 20.73
CA SER A 501 -31.51 -22.41 19.68
C SER A 501 -30.56 -23.53 20.13
N HIS A 502 -30.90 -24.77 19.76
CA HIS A 502 -29.98 -25.92 19.83
C HIS A 502 -28.96 -25.97 18.68
N HIS A 503 -29.23 -25.28 17.56
CA HIS A 503 -28.34 -25.29 16.39
C HIS A 503 -27.11 -24.39 16.57
N GLY A 504 -27.16 -23.48 17.55
CA GLY A 504 -26.10 -22.55 17.89
C GLY A 504 -26.26 -21.19 17.19
N VAL A 505 -25.78 -20.13 17.85
CA VAL A 505 -25.79 -18.76 17.35
C VAL A 505 -24.37 -18.38 16.90
N PRO A 506 -24.18 -17.92 15.65
CA PRO A 506 -22.87 -17.50 15.16
C PRO A 506 -22.33 -16.28 15.91
N LEU A 507 -21.04 -16.33 16.24
CA LEU A 507 -20.35 -15.33 17.05
C LEU A 507 -19.12 -14.73 16.35
N MET A 508 -18.27 -15.57 15.76
CA MET A 508 -17.05 -15.14 15.08
C MET A 508 -16.71 -16.10 13.94
N GLY A 509 -16.18 -15.60 12.83
CA GLY A 509 -15.74 -16.47 11.74
C GLY A 509 -15.22 -15.73 10.52
N MET A 510 -14.96 -16.48 9.47
CA MET A 510 -14.50 -15.95 8.18
C MET A 510 -15.36 -16.44 7.02
N LYS A 511 -15.65 -15.52 6.09
CA LYS A 511 -16.45 -15.81 4.89
C LYS A 511 -15.60 -15.66 3.62
N LEU A 512 -15.71 -16.62 2.71
CA LEU A 512 -15.00 -16.64 1.43
C LEU A 512 -15.76 -15.89 0.31
N ASN A 513 -15.05 -15.44 -0.71
CA ASN A 513 -15.61 -14.82 -1.92
C ASN A 513 -16.47 -15.82 -2.72
N GLY A 514 -17.55 -15.37 -3.37
CA GLY A 514 -18.36 -16.17 -4.30
C GLY A 514 -19.26 -17.26 -3.68
N HIS A 515 -19.16 -17.53 -2.38
CA HIS A 515 -20.01 -18.52 -1.71
C HIS A 515 -21.28 -17.89 -1.13
N THR A 516 -22.44 -18.35 -1.58
CA THR A 516 -23.75 -17.74 -1.30
C THR A 516 -24.26 -17.99 0.12
N SER A 517 -23.79 -19.02 0.83
CA SER A 517 -24.43 -19.40 2.10
C SER A 517 -23.51 -19.76 3.27
N THR A 518 -22.17 -19.81 3.13
CA THR A 518 -21.38 -20.62 4.09
C THR A 518 -20.01 -20.03 4.43
N GLY A 519 -19.77 -19.74 5.70
CA GLY A 519 -18.44 -19.43 6.23
C GLY A 519 -17.50 -20.65 6.11
N LEU A 520 -16.19 -20.41 5.95
CA LEU A 520 -15.23 -21.52 5.95
C LEU A 520 -15.15 -22.13 7.35
N VAL A 521 -15.01 -21.26 8.35
CA VAL A 521 -14.91 -21.61 9.77
C VAL A 521 -15.74 -20.64 10.57
N GLU A 522 -16.58 -21.17 11.44
CA GLU A 522 -17.53 -20.42 12.27
C GLU A 522 -17.50 -20.94 13.70
N LEU A 523 -17.43 -20.02 14.66
CA LEU A 523 -17.64 -20.28 16.08
C LEU A 523 -19.08 -19.91 16.46
N LEU A 524 -19.76 -20.86 17.10
CA LEU A 524 -21.12 -20.73 17.60
C LEU A 524 -21.19 -21.06 19.09
N TYR A 525 -22.23 -20.56 19.75
CA TYR A 525 -22.60 -20.90 21.13
C TYR A 525 -24.06 -21.34 21.18
N ASP A 526 -24.42 -22.31 22.02
CA ASP A 526 -25.77 -22.89 22.04
C ASP A 526 -26.44 -22.88 23.42
N ASN A 527 -27.70 -23.33 23.47
CA ASN A 527 -28.52 -23.35 24.67
C ASN A 527 -28.07 -24.38 25.74
N ASN A 528 -27.16 -25.29 25.39
CA ASN A 528 -26.50 -26.20 26.33
C ASN A 528 -25.24 -25.57 26.92
N GLN A 529 -25.08 -24.25 26.78
CA GLN A 529 -23.92 -23.52 27.25
C GLN A 529 -22.61 -24.08 26.66
N SER A 530 -22.65 -24.59 25.43
CA SER A 530 -21.51 -25.25 24.80
C SER A 530 -21.01 -24.48 23.58
N TRP A 531 -19.70 -24.59 23.32
CA TRP A 531 -19.07 -24.08 22.10
C TRP A 531 -19.19 -25.07 20.94
N LYS A 532 -19.61 -24.57 19.78
CA LYS A 532 -19.71 -25.33 18.53
C LYS A 532 -18.84 -24.71 17.45
N VAL A 533 -18.14 -25.56 16.70
CA VAL A 533 -17.37 -25.14 15.53
C VAL A 533 -17.99 -25.75 14.29
N VAL A 534 -18.28 -24.90 13.29
CA VAL A 534 -18.72 -25.34 11.96
C VAL A 534 -17.58 -25.10 10.99
N TYR A 535 -17.22 -26.14 10.25
CA TYR A 535 -16.21 -26.11 9.19
C TYR A 535 -16.86 -26.54 7.89
N LYS A 536 -16.87 -25.69 6.85
CA LYS A 536 -17.53 -25.97 5.56
C LYS A 536 -18.96 -26.52 5.74
N ASN A 537 -19.77 -25.91 6.60
CA ASN A 537 -21.16 -26.32 6.95
C ASN A 537 -21.31 -27.63 7.70
N THR A 538 -20.20 -28.24 8.09
CA THR A 538 -20.22 -29.47 8.86
C THR A 538 -19.85 -29.15 10.30
N ALA A 539 -20.75 -29.49 11.22
CA ALA A 539 -20.44 -29.43 12.64
C ALA A 539 -19.25 -30.33 12.94
N THR A 540 -18.21 -29.76 13.54
CA THR A 540 -16.99 -30.48 13.89
C THR A 540 -17.02 -30.88 15.37
N LYS A 541 -16.46 -32.04 15.70
CA LYS A 541 -16.28 -32.47 17.08
C LYS A 541 -15.36 -31.49 17.83
N THR A 542 -15.93 -30.77 18.79
CA THR A 542 -15.21 -29.86 19.69
C THR A 542 -14.76 -30.60 20.96
N GLN A 543 -13.75 -30.07 21.64
CA GLN A 543 -13.49 -30.41 23.03
C GLN A 543 -14.65 -29.90 23.88
N GLU A 544 -15.09 -30.70 24.85
CA GLU A 544 -16.15 -30.29 25.78
C GLU A 544 -15.67 -29.10 26.60
N ARG A 545 -16.27 -27.94 26.34
CA ARG A 545 -16.08 -26.72 27.12
C ARG A 545 -17.39 -25.97 27.19
N SER A 546 -17.72 -25.54 28.40
CA SER A 546 -18.88 -24.71 28.64
C SER A 546 -18.54 -23.23 28.59
N TRP A 547 -19.59 -22.41 28.53
CA TRP A 547 -19.53 -20.98 28.77
C TRP A 547 -20.63 -20.57 29.75
N GLU A 548 -20.47 -19.42 30.39
CA GLU A 548 -21.39 -18.90 31.40
C GLU A 548 -21.93 -17.53 30.95
N PRO A 549 -23.21 -17.22 31.19
CA PRO A 549 -23.80 -15.95 30.81
C PRO A 549 -23.39 -14.77 31.72
N ASP A 550 -23.74 -13.57 31.27
CA ASP A 550 -23.70 -12.26 31.95
C ASP A 550 -22.32 -11.70 32.29
N THR A 551 -21.60 -12.32 33.22
CA THR A 551 -20.39 -11.70 33.82
C THR A 551 -19.08 -12.29 33.32
N THR A 552 -19.13 -13.47 32.71
CA THR A 552 -17.91 -14.17 32.31
C THR A 552 -17.41 -13.64 30.96
N GLN A 553 -16.17 -13.14 30.98
CA GLN A 553 -15.45 -12.74 29.78
C GLN A 553 -14.63 -13.90 29.24
N TYR A 554 -14.77 -14.13 27.94
CA TYR A 554 -14.01 -15.09 27.16
C TYR A 554 -13.13 -14.37 26.15
N GLN A 555 -11.89 -14.82 26.04
CA GLN A 555 -11.05 -14.42 24.94
C GLN A 555 -11.18 -15.44 23.81
N LEU A 556 -11.62 -14.97 22.65
CA LEU A 556 -11.80 -15.78 21.46
C LEU A 556 -10.71 -15.46 20.45
N ALA A 557 -10.11 -16.50 19.86
CA ALA A 557 -9.19 -16.33 18.75
C ALA A 557 -9.56 -17.20 17.56
N LEU A 558 -9.61 -16.60 16.37
CA LEU A 558 -9.66 -17.26 15.08
C LEU A 558 -8.31 -17.11 14.40
N MET A 559 -7.64 -18.22 14.13
CA MET A 559 -6.31 -18.23 13.55
C MET A 559 -6.31 -19.01 12.24
N LEU A 560 -5.66 -18.46 11.22
CA LEU A 560 -5.28 -19.19 10.01
C LEU A 560 -3.77 -19.35 9.97
N ARG A 561 -3.31 -20.59 9.82
CA ARG A 561 -1.90 -20.95 9.69
C ARG A 561 -1.71 -21.96 8.58
N ASN A 562 -1.06 -21.57 7.49
CA ASN A 562 -0.76 -22.44 6.35
C ASN A 562 -2.01 -23.20 5.83
N GLY A 563 -3.13 -22.50 5.65
CA GLY A 563 -4.40 -23.09 5.20
C GLY A 563 -5.16 -23.91 6.26
N LYS A 564 -4.67 -23.97 7.50
CA LYS A 564 -5.34 -24.60 8.63
C LYS A 564 -5.95 -23.56 9.53
N ALA A 565 -7.26 -23.66 9.77
CA ALA A 565 -7.97 -22.74 10.63
C ALA A 565 -8.19 -23.38 12.01
N ALA A 566 -7.98 -22.60 13.05
CA ALA A 566 -8.14 -23.03 14.44
C ALA A 566 -8.88 -21.95 15.25
N LEU A 567 -9.70 -22.41 16.18
CA LEU A 567 -10.45 -21.56 17.11
C LEU A 567 -10.00 -21.85 18.54
N TYR A 568 -9.83 -20.79 19.33
CA TYR A 568 -9.39 -20.86 20.70
C TYR A 568 -10.37 -20.10 21.60
N VAL A 569 -10.53 -20.61 22.82
CA VAL A 569 -11.22 -19.95 23.94
C VAL A 569 -10.23 -19.91 25.10
N ASP A 570 -9.95 -18.72 25.63
CA ASP A 570 -9.02 -18.48 26.73
C ASP A 570 -7.63 -19.13 26.48
N GLY A 571 -7.11 -18.96 25.27
CA GLY A 571 -5.82 -19.49 24.84
C GLY A 571 -5.79 -20.99 24.55
N GLN A 572 -6.89 -21.69 24.76
CA GLN A 572 -6.96 -23.14 24.62
C GLN A 572 -7.75 -23.53 23.36
N PRO A 573 -7.27 -24.47 22.52
CA PRO A 573 -7.92 -24.82 21.26
C PRO A 573 -9.26 -25.54 21.49
N LEU A 574 -10.28 -25.23 20.67
CA LEU A 574 -11.60 -25.90 20.72
C LEU A 574 -11.67 -27.17 19.87
N LEU A 575 -10.86 -27.25 18.81
CA LEU A 575 -10.83 -28.40 17.93
C LEU A 575 -9.85 -29.45 18.45
N THR A 576 -10.25 -30.72 18.38
CA THR A 576 -9.38 -31.87 18.69
C THR A 576 -8.39 -32.15 17.56
N GLU A 577 -8.74 -31.81 16.33
CA GLU A 577 -7.91 -31.94 15.13
C GLU A 577 -7.85 -30.62 14.37
N ASN A 578 -6.68 -30.31 13.79
CA ASN A 578 -6.54 -29.13 12.95
C ASN A 578 -7.26 -29.35 11.62
N ASN A 579 -8.44 -28.74 11.46
CA ASN A 579 -9.16 -28.73 10.20
C ASN A 579 -8.51 -27.78 9.22
N GLY A 580 -7.93 -28.35 8.17
CA GLY A 580 -7.24 -27.62 7.12
C GLY A 580 -7.75 -28.02 5.76
N VAL A 581 -7.72 -27.05 4.85
CA VAL A 581 -7.95 -27.27 3.43
C VAL A 581 -6.72 -26.75 2.71
N GLN A 582 -6.33 -27.42 1.62
CA GLN A 582 -5.23 -26.92 0.81
C GLN A 582 -5.58 -25.52 0.32
N ARG A 583 -4.70 -24.55 0.56
CA ARG A 583 -4.88 -23.13 0.21
C ARG A 583 -5.47 -22.95 -1.19
N ASP A 584 -4.94 -23.69 -2.16
CA ASP A 584 -5.30 -23.59 -3.58
C ASP A 584 -6.78 -23.95 -3.85
N THR A 585 -7.47 -24.54 -2.88
CA THR A 585 -8.89 -24.93 -2.95
C THR A 585 -9.80 -24.12 -2.01
N MET A 586 -9.23 -23.21 -1.22
CA MET A 586 -9.95 -22.43 -0.20
C MET A 586 -10.63 -21.18 -0.77
N GLY A 587 -10.14 -20.64 -1.89
CA GLY A 587 -10.58 -19.33 -2.39
C GLY A 587 -10.12 -18.17 -1.48
N GLU A 588 -10.43 -16.94 -1.87
CA GLU A 588 -10.05 -15.74 -1.12
C GLU A 588 -11.06 -15.38 -0.03
N ILE A 589 -10.59 -14.87 1.11
CA ILE A 589 -11.42 -14.38 2.20
C ILE A 589 -12.07 -13.06 1.78
N SER A 590 -13.39 -13.00 1.90
CA SER A 590 -14.18 -11.79 1.63
C SER A 590 -14.17 -10.82 2.82
N HIS A 591 -14.44 -11.32 4.02
CA HIS A 591 -14.47 -10.58 5.27
C HIS A 591 -14.44 -11.52 6.48
N LEU A 592 -14.02 -10.97 7.61
CA LEU A 592 -14.22 -11.55 8.94
C LEU A 592 -15.53 -11.02 9.50
N TYR A 593 -16.25 -11.82 10.29
CA TYR A 593 -17.44 -11.35 10.99
C TYR A 593 -17.30 -11.51 12.50
N ILE A 594 -17.87 -10.56 13.23
CA ILE A 594 -17.66 -10.36 14.67
C ILE A 594 -19.02 -10.10 15.33
N GLY A 595 -19.28 -10.75 16.46
CA GLY A 595 -20.53 -10.64 17.20
C GLY A 595 -21.72 -11.35 16.54
N GLY A 596 -21.68 -11.56 15.22
CA GLY A 596 -22.72 -12.20 14.45
C GLY A 596 -22.51 -12.08 12.95
N LEU A 597 -23.35 -12.77 12.17
CA LEU A 597 -23.26 -12.77 10.71
C LEU A 597 -23.65 -11.44 10.08
N GLY A 598 -24.32 -10.52 10.80
CA GLY A 598 -24.68 -9.20 10.29
C GLY A 598 -25.59 -9.23 9.04
N SER A 599 -26.31 -10.34 8.81
CA SER A 599 -27.20 -10.52 7.65
C SER A 599 -28.58 -10.95 8.12
N GLY A 600 -29.63 -10.37 7.53
CA GLY A 600 -31.03 -10.71 7.82
C GLY A 600 -31.46 -12.08 7.29
N THR A 601 -30.51 -12.90 6.81
CA THR A 601 -30.75 -14.27 6.35
C THR A 601 -30.83 -15.29 7.50
N GLU A 602 -30.67 -14.84 8.75
CA GLU A 602 -31.03 -15.62 9.94
C GLU A 602 -32.57 -15.77 9.96
N VAL A 603 -33.09 -16.85 9.39
CA VAL A 603 -34.53 -17.14 9.34
C VAL A 603 -34.90 -18.13 10.45
N GLY A 604 -36.02 -17.89 11.14
CA GLY A 604 -36.58 -18.79 12.16
C GLY A 604 -36.48 -18.25 13.60
N GLU A 605 -36.82 -19.09 14.59
CA GLU A 605 -36.84 -18.75 16.04
C GLU A 605 -35.49 -18.20 16.57
N ASN A 606 -34.40 -18.46 15.84
CA ASN A 606 -33.01 -18.11 16.17
C ASN A 606 -32.65 -16.63 15.99
N ALA A 607 -33.46 -15.87 15.24
CA ALA A 607 -33.08 -14.52 14.82
C ALA A 607 -32.91 -13.57 16.02
N ASN A 608 -33.64 -13.75 17.12
CA ASN A 608 -33.61 -12.83 18.26
C ASN A 608 -32.75 -13.29 19.46
N ASP A 609 -32.06 -14.43 19.34
CA ASP A 609 -31.34 -15.06 20.46
C ASP A 609 -29.96 -14.46 20.76
N ARG A 610 -29.49 -13.55 19.91
CA ARG A 610 -28.18 -12.91 20.07
C ARG A 610 -28.26 -11.78 21.08
N ASP A 611 -27.44 -11.86 22.12
CA ASP A 611 -27.15 -10.76 23.05
C ASP A 611 -25.72 -10.93 23.56
N VAL A 612 -24.77 -10.29 22.88
CA VAL A 612 -23.33 -10.41 23.18
C VAL A 612 -22.66 -9.05 23.16
N THR A 613 -21.67 -8.84 24.01
CA THR A 613 -20.75 -7.70 23.91
C THR A 613 -19.41 -8.18 23.39
N VAL A 614 -18.86 -7.50 22.39
CA VAL A 614 -17.50 -7.73 21.90
C VAL A 614 -16.67 -6.47 22.09
N SER A 615 -15.48 -6.60 22.66
CA SER A 615 -14.52 -5.52 22.85
C SER A 615 -13.10 -5.99 22.51
N ASN A 616 -12.19 -5.02 22.34
CA ASN A 616 -10.77 -5.24 22.09
C ASN A 616 -10.49 -6.21 20.93
N VAL A 617 -10.99 -5.91 19.73
CA VAL A 617 -10.78 -6.78 18.56
C VAL A 617 -9.43 -6.45 17.93
N LEU A 618 -8.51 -7.40 17.92
CA LEU A 618 -7.14 -7.26 17.42
C LEU A 618 -6.94 -8.16 16.20
N LEU A 619 -6.38 -7.61 15.12
CA LEU A 619 -6.05 -8.35 13.90
C LEU A 619 -4.53 -8.41 13.70
N TYR A 620 -3.99 -9.62 13.65
CA TYR A 620 -2.57 -9.87 13.43
C TYR A 620 -2.30 -10.45 12.05
N ASN A 621 -1.20 -10.04 11.41
CA ASN A 621 -0.71 -10.60 10.15
C ASN A 621 0.12 -11.88 10.30
N ARG A 622 0.04 -12.52 11.48
CA ARG A 622 0.76 -13.74 11.80
C ARG A 622 -0.05 -14.65 12.72
N PRO A 623 0.28 -15.95 12.75
CA PRO A 623 -0.20 -16.84 13.79
C PRO A 623 0.43 -16.46 15.12
N LEU A 624 -0.36 -16.39 16.18
CA LEU A 624 0.12 -16.26 17.54
C LEU A 624 0.52 -17.63 18.12
N SER A 625 1.52 -17.65 19.00
CA SER A 625 1.87 -18.82 19.80
C SER A 625 0.81 -19.08 20.87
N SER A 626 0.78 -20.29 21.43
CA SER A 626 -0.11 -20.62 22.54
C SER A 626 0.09 -19.67 23.73
N PHE A 627 1.32 -19.25 23.97
CA PHE A 627 1.65 -18.28 25.02
C PHE A 627 1.06 -16.90 24.74
N GLU A 628 1.18 -16.40 23.52
CA GLU A 628 0.59 -15.12 23.11
C GLU A 628 -0.93 -15.13 23.12
N LEU A 629 -1.54 -16.31 22.97
CA LEU A 629 -2.98 -16.50 23.11
C LEU A 629 -3.42 -16.63 24.58
N MET A 630 -2.52 -16.88 25.52
CA MET A 630 -2.84 -16.96 26.95
C MET A 630 -2.69 -15.58 27.59
N GLY A 631 -3.78 -14.82 27.67
CA GLY A 631 -3.84 -13.60 28.49
C GLY A 631 -3.39 -12.25 27.90
N PRO A 632 -3.42 -11.99 26.57
CA PRO A 632 -3.11 -10.65 26.05
C PRO A 632 -4.15 -9.57 26.40
N LEU A 633 -5.37 -9.98 26.77
CA LEU A 633 -6.47 -9.08 27.17
C LEU A 633 -6.82 -9.40 28.61
N SER A 634 -6.42 -8.57 29.56
CA SER A 634 -6.80 -8.79 30.96
C SER A 634 -8.32 -8.80 31.09
N LYS A 635 -8.88 -9.71 31.91
CA LYS A 635 -10.34 -9.85 32.12
C LYS A 635 -10.97 -8.65 32.85
N GLN A 636 -10.26 -7.52 33.03
CA GLN A 636 -10.71 -6.38 33.85
C GLN A 636 -10.30 -4.97 33.34
N ASN A 637 -9.40 -4.81 32.35
CA ASN A 637 -8.98 -3.47 31.92
C ASN A 637 -9.91 -2.87 30.86
N THR A 638 -10.99 -2.24 31.35
CA THR A 638 -11.77 -1.31 30.55
C THR A 638 -11.08 0.06 30.58
N VAL A 639 -10.11 0.30 29.71
CA VAL A 639 -9.41 1.59 29.72
C VAL A 639 -10.20 2.62 28.90
N GLN A 640 -11.07 3.35 29.56
CA GLN A 640 -11.91 4.39 28.95
C GLN A 640 -11.03 5.60 28.60
N PHE A 641 -10.82 5.86 27.31
CA PHE A 641 -10.09 7.04 26.85
C PHE A 641 -10.97 7.87 25.92
N VAL A 642 -11.15 9.15 26.30
CA VAL A 642 -11.81 10.17 25.49
C VAL A 642 -10.74 10.78 24.60
N LEU A 643 -10.89 10.65 23.28
CA LEU A 643 -10.13 11.49 22.34
C LEU A 643 -10.64 12.92 22.49
N THR A 644 -9.84 13.80 23.08
CA THR A 644 -10.10 15.24 23.04
C THR A 644 -9.48 15.80 21.77
N ASP A 645 -10.32 16.26 20.84
CA ASP A 645 -9.92 17.13 19.73
C ASP A 645 -9.40 18.46 20.31
N SER A 646 -8.12 18.52 20.70
CA SER A 646 -7.45 19.76 21.07
C SER A 646 -5.93 19.57 21.15
N ALA A 647 -5.23 19.90 20.06
CA ALA A 647 -3.88 20.50 20.11
C ALA A 647 -3.42 20.91 18.69
N VAL A 648 -4.05 21.96 18.14
CA VAL A 648 -3.37 22.86 17.20
C VAL A 648 -3.40 24.24 17.82
N HIS A 649 -2.40 24.54 18.65
CA HIS A 649 -1.93 25.91 18.83
C HIS A 649 -0.44 25.86 19.15
N SER A 650 0.32 26.50 18.26
CA SER A 650 1.74 26.76 18.34
C SER A 650 2.07 27.58 19.58
N ASP A 651 3.05 27.12 20.35
CA ASP A 651 3.77 27.94 21.31
C ASP A 651 4.63 28.96 20.55
N ASP A 652 4.24 30.23 20.61
CA ASP A 652 5.18 31.35 20.51
C ASP A 652 4.87 32.34 21.63
N LYS A 653 5.65 32.26 22.71
CA LYS A 653 5.66 33.25 23.78
C LYS A 653 6.55 34.43 23.37
N LYS A 654 5.95 35.62 23.21
CA LYS A 654 6.57 36.89 23.64
C LYS A 654 5.54 38.01 23.87
N VAL A 655 5.26 38.22 25.16
CA VAL A 655 5.16 39.51 25.89
C VAL A 655 4.67 40.75 25.12
N MET A 656 3.49 41.28 25.47
CA MET A 656 3.36 42.50 26.29
C MET A 656 1.89 42.78 26.68
N GLU A 657 1.71 43.35 27.87
CA GLU A 657 0.46 43.64 28.56
C GLU A 657 -0.39 44.77 27.96
N HIS A 658 -1.67 44.74 28.40
CA HIS A 658 -2.49 45.88 28.84
C HIS A 658 -3.56 46.49 27.89
N LYS A 659 -4.81 46.32 28.37
CA LYS A 659 -5.92 47.29 28.44
C LYS A 659 -6.77 47.62 27.19
N ASN A 660 -8.03 47.19 27.33
CA ASN A 660 -9.26 48.01 27.35
C ASN A 660 -10.11 48.24 26.07
N THR A 661 -11.40 47.98 26.31
CA THR A 661 -12.63 48.68 25.87
C THR A 661 -13.26 48.47 24.49
N LYS A 662 -14.48 47.89 24.58
CA LYS A 662 -15.71 48.11 23.79
C LYS A 662 -15.76 49.42 22.98
N LYS A 663 -16.24 49.34 21.73
CA LYS A 663 -17.60 49.78 21.29
C LYS A 663 -17.71 49.82 19.75
N ASN A 664 -18.84 49.30 19.26
CA ASN A 664 -19.75 49.84 18.24
C ASN A 664 -19.18 50.70 17.10
N ALA A 665 -19.54 50.43 15.85
CA ALA A 665 -20.79 50.88 15.24
C ALA A 665 -20.82 50.61 13.72
N PHE A 666 -22.04 50.40 13.24
CA PHE A 666 -22.54 50.24 11.86
C PHE A 666 -22.48 51.54 11.04
N GLU A 667 -22.28 51.43 9.71
CA GLU A 667 -23.00 52.14 8.62
C GLU A 667 -22.58 51.50 7.26
N LYS A 668 -23.46 50.84 6.49
CA LYS A 668 -24.36 51.36 5.40
C LYS A 668 -23.57 52.03 4.25
N ILE A 669 -23.74 51.77 2.94
CA ILE A 669 -24.93 51.40 2.13
C ILE A 669 -24.50 51.10 0.65
N HIS A 670 -25.24 50.17 -0.03
CA HIS A 670 -25.55 49.98 -1.49
C HIS A 670 -24.43 50.00 -2.58
N THR A 671 -24.43 49.18 -3.66
CA THR A 671 -25.44 48.40 -4.40
C THR A 671 -24.76 47.46 -5.44
N ALA A 672 -25.48 46.39 -5.80
CA ALA A 672 -25.56 45.71 -7.11
C ALA A 672 -24.54 44.60 -7.51
N ASP A 673 -25.09 43.37 -7.46
CA ASP A 673 -25.07 42.24 -8.41
C ASP A 673 -23.81 41.43 -8.73
N GLY A 674 -23.96 40.11 -8.54
CA GLY A 674 -23.10 39.07 -9.11
C GLY A 674 -23.14 37.69 -8.43
N SER A 675 -24.32 37.15 -8.11
CA SER A 675 -24.46 35.77 -7.58
C SER A 675 -24.42 34.71 -8.67
N VAL A 676 -23.59 33.67 -8.53
CA VAL A 676 -23.93 32.27 -8.93
C VAL A 676 -23.12 31.29 -8.05
N TYR A 677 -23.52 31.08 -6.80
CA TYR A 677 -23.17 29.89 -6.01
C TYR A 677 -24.20 29.75 -4.88
N ASP A 678 -25.47 29.51 -5.25
CA ASP A 678 -26.47 29.01 -4.30
C ASP A 678 -27.67 28.43 -5.07
N HIS A 679 -27.46 27.31 -5.77
CA HIS A 679 -28.57 26.50 -6.30
C HIS A 679 -28.26 24.99 -6.44
N LEU A 680 -27.30 24.45 -5.68
CA LEU A 680 -27.05 22.99 -5.67
C LEU A 680 -27.60 22.26 -4.43
N SER A 681 -28.16 22.98 -3.45
CA SER A 681 -28.74 22.37 -2.23
C SER A 681 -30.25 22.08 -2.33
N SER A 682 -30.98 22.77 -3.21
CA SER A 682 -32.45 22.63 -3.30
C SER A 682 -32.95 21.58 -4.29
N VAL A 683 -32.12 21.10 -5.23
CA VAL A 683 -32.51 20.09 -6.24
C VAL A 683 -32.23 18.66 -5.74
N LEU A 684 -31.26 18.48 -4.83
CA LEU A 684 -31.01 17.17 -4.21
C LEU A 684 -32.11 16.75 -3.22
N LEU A 685 -32.85 17.72 -2.65
CA LEU A 685 -33.92 17.44 -1.69
C LEU A 685 -35.26 17.08 -2.35
N GLN A 686 -35.48 17.47 -3.61
CA GLN A 686 -36.67 17.09 -4.37
C GLN A 686 -36.54 15.72 -5.08
N LEU A 687 -35.32 15.21 -5.28
CA LEU A 687 -35.08 13.87 -5.84
C LEU A 687 -35.20 12.74 -4.81
N LEU A 688 -35.21 13.06 -3.50
CA LEU A 688 -35.38 12.07 -2.42
C LEU A 688 -36.85 11.75 -2.06
N PHE A 689 -37.83 12.48 -2.62
CA PHE A 689 -39.27 12.20 -2.43
C PHE A 689 -39.98 11.61 -3.67
N GLY A 690 -39.27 11.40 -4.79
CA GLY A 690 -39.86 10.93 -6.05
C GLY A 690 -39.75 9.41 -6.34
N LEU A 691 -39.16 8.61 -5.44
CA LEU A 691 -38.90 7.17 -5.67
C LEU A 691 -39.82 6.22 -4.90
N TRP A 692 -41.01 6.69 -4.52
CA TRP A 692 -42.12 5.85 -4.07
C TRP A 692 -43.37 6.20 -4.88
N ILE A 693 -43.46 5.70 -6.10
CA ILE A 693 -44.67 5.34 -6.88
C ILE A 693 -44.13 4.84 -8.21
N PHE A 694 -44.07 3.52 -8.39
CA PHE A 694 -44.27 2.75 -9.63
C PHE A 694 -43.83 1.30 -9.38
N ALA A 695 -44.66 0.60 -8.61
CA ALA A 695 -44.70 -0.85 -8.53
C ALA A 695 -46.15 -1.31 -8.34
N VAL A 696 -47.04 -0.90 -9.25
CA VAL A 696 -48.30 -1.58 -9.61
C VAL A 696 -48.63 -1.19 -11.05
N LEU A 697 -48.18 -2.00 -12.00
CA LEU A 697 -48.85 -2.46 -13.23
C LEU A 697 -47.88 -3.27 -14.08
#